data_AF-A0A7J4QKH9-F1
#
_entry.id   AF-A0A7J4QKH9-F1
#
_cell.length_a   1.000
_cell.length_b   1.000
_cell.length_c   1.000
_cell.angle_alpha   90.00
_cell.angle_beta   90.00
_cell.angle_gamma   90.00
#
_symmetry.space_group_name_H-M   'P 1'
#
loop_
_entity.id
_entity.type
_entity.pdbx_description
1 polymer ?
#
loop_
_entity_poly.entity_id
_entity_poly.type
_entity_poly.pdbx_seq_one_letter_code
_entity_poly.pdbx_strand_id
1 'polypeptide(L)'
;MGFDVAKIGSFQHPVEPTWRPRGHVDLLRTVARTAHLRGGQGALRRWRGVFSAMRPDLHRGRVAMQRQQIEETAWWLESIAVLWSSITGADGSSTFTGPVTESELTLPTAPSSLHAWVDMMLNGADWPMLRSRTSRFDASVAGLHLLKERLNVGLAQDACGPEAVAVLELLALDAPTPSSGAQGTDVMVLAPDEAIGQPSGLTVLAGLDDEAWSMRPSDLPWCDRAARASLGLFDGDLAIRKGRNVLGQLLASSSCVVVFDSSAEDGAGPSPPLAEWLLHVRRNGHWTRMNTARPDWFRQEEAADIHALWTVEAGGALCPRPGGFRNGQAGRAGRQRRDLRQQTGLDLDAGRDVHAPVNRGALLAAFAPSVLEDRTRRQPEPQSLETGEVLPWSEAEKLQTTHRLNLRPSPSAVGKNRQVAQVDGWPHLGLRINGNVVSVTLDPRPLAPPSLGQGALHAVTGSEGPGREAATWSPSRLQAWVVCPRKAWLEQAFDVSGEETGAEDIDRREQGDLVHRFEETSLRAHGIWSEEGWRTSESGPFAPQDLDAHWRSTIDAVFEQTPWLARTDAVAMHRRRAAMGDGPPSATGPTPSPRPEGELGRLLMADSRLTGVSPLAAEWAIVNGEGEAPTVALSDDVPGQILRCRIDRADEVILDEARRQAAVEAGLMDEQGPERLVILRDLKSVVGPEKSKLQDRHLRALYDEVQLAAYALAWEAARPMDRVVGVGISSVGADAYHHVELDSAWSEVLDGLELGTGTAHLVQTHPSTLRDGTPASPFRRWLQERALTMGKAVLASTEGQVNPTPSKACSSCSVASACGVAFLGGGR
;
A
#
# COMPACT_ATOMS: atom_id res chain seq x y z
N MET A 1 9.94 -10.29 10.59
CA MET A 1 8.97 -11.21 11.24
C MET A 1 8.93 -12.49 10.44
N GLY A 2 9.29 -13.61 11.06
CA GLY A 2 9.31 -14.94 10.46
C GLY A 2 10.03 -15.90 11.40
N PHE A 3 9.49 -17.08 11.62
CA PHE A 3 10.15 -18.13 12.38
C PHE A 3 11.35 -18.64 11.58
N ASP A 4 12.55 -18.45 12.13
CA ASP A 4 13.81 -18.81 11.48
C ASP A 4 14.10 -20.29 11.72
N VAL A 5 13.74 -21.12 10.74
CA VAL A 5 13.94 -22.57 10.76
C VAL A 5 15.43 -22.91 10.90
N ALA A 6 16.34 -22.07 10.40
CA ALA A 6 17.78 -22.30 10.51
C ALA A 6 18.30 -22.30 11.96
N LYS A 7 17.53 -21.76 12.92
CA LYS A 7 17.90 -21.82 14.35
C LYS A 7 17.67 -23.19 14.99
N ILE A 8 16.98 -24.10 14.32
CA ILE A 8 16.53 -25.40 14.87
C ILE A 8 17.43 -26.53 14.38
N GLY A 9 18.18 -26.33 13.30
CA GLY A 9 19.09 -27.33 12.75
C GLY A 9 19.94 -26.80 11.61
N SER A 10 21.02 -27.52 11.31
CA SER A 10 21.86 -27.25 10.14
C SER A 10 21.29 -27.98 8.93
N PHE A 11 20.73 -27.23 7.99
CA PHE A 11 20.18 -27.76 6.75
C PHE A 11 21.12 -27.46 5.59
N GLN A 12 21.49 -28.48 4.83
CA GLN A 12 22.28 -28.35 3.61
C GLN A 12 21.47 -28.86 2.42
N HIS A 13 21.41 -28.04 1.37
CA HIS A 13 20.77 -28.43 0.13
C HIS A 13 21.74 -29.31 -0.69
N PRO A 14 21.26 -30.42 -1.27
CA PRO A 14 22.13 -31.42 -1.93
C PRO A 14 22.79 -30.90 -3.22
N VAL A 15 22.09 -30.06 -3.99
CA VAL A 15 22.60 -29.48 -5.25
C VAL A 15 23.22 -28.08 -5.08
N GLU A 16 22.57 -27.19 -4.34
CA GLU A 16 22.95 -25.77 -4.22
C GLU A 16 23.36 -25.39 -2.79
N PRO A 17 24.65 -25.45 -2.41
CA PRO A 17 25.09 -25.36 -1.00
C PRO A 17 24.71 -24.07 -0.28
N THR A 18 24.42 -23.00 -1.02
CA THR A 18 24.04 -21.69 -0.50
C THR A 18 22.55 -21.58 -0.15
N TRP A 19 21.71 -22.49 -0.64
CA TRP A 19 20.26 -22.45 -0.41
C TRP A 19 19.89 -22.98 0.98
N ARG A 20 18.90 -22.35 1.61
CA ARG A 20 18.46 -22.63 2.99
C ARG A 20 16.93 -22.51 3.13
N PRO A 21 16.28 -23.21 4.08
CA PRO A 21 14.84 -23.09 4.29
C PRO A 21 14.50 -21.69 4.81
N ARG A 22 14.03 -20.81 3.91
CA ARG A 22 13.72 -19.41 4.20
C ARG A 22 12.43 -18.98 3.50
N GLY A 23 11.47 -18.49 4.28
CA GLY A 23 10.24 -17.89 3.75
C GLY A 23 10.49 -16.50 3.16
N HIS A 24 10.36 -16.36 1.84
CA HIS A 24 10.47 -15.07 1.15
C HIS A 24 9.12 -14.34 1.20
N VAL A 25 9.04 -13.25 1.96
CA VAL A 25 7.78 -12.51 2.20
C VAL A 25 7.16 -12.00 0.91
N ASP A 26 7.97 -11.47 -0.02
CA ASP A 26 7.44 -10.96 -1.30
C ASP A 26 6.90 -12.07 -2.20
N LEU A 27 7.53 -13.26 -2.18
CA LEU A 27 7.02 -14.42 -2.89
C LEU A 27 5.72 -14.91 -2.26
N LEU A 28 5.65 -15.01 -0.93
CA LEU A 28 4.42 -15.35 -0.22
C LEU A 28 3.30 -14.36 -0.52
N ARG A 29 3.56 -13.05 -0.46
CA ARG A 29 2.56 -12.02 -0.80
C ARG A 29 2.07 -12.17 -2.23
N THR A 30 3.00 -12.38 -3.16
CA THR A 30 2.72 -12.63 -4.58
C THR A 30 1.82 -13.85 -4.76
N VAL A 31 2.21 -15.00 -4.19
CA VAL A 31 1.48 -16.27 -4.32
C VAL A 31 0.11 -16.19 -3.66
N ALA A 32 0.01 -15.58 -2.47
CA ALA A 32 -1.27 -15.39 -1.79
C ALA A 32 -2.25 -14.62 -2.66
N ARG A 33 -1.76 -13.63 -3.41
CA ARG A 33 -2.53 -12.81 -4.34
C ARG A 33 -2.88 -13.56 -5.62
N THR A 34 -1.89 -14.14 -6.30
CA THR A 34 -2.05 -14.81 -7.61
C THR A 34 -2.94 -16.05 -7.51
N ALA A 35 -2.75 -16.85 -6.46
CA ALA A 35 -3.53 -18.05 -6.21
C ALA A 35 -4.75 -17.82 -5.30
N HIS A 36 -5.02 -16.56 -4.89
CA HIS A 36 -6.07 -16.18 -3.93
C HIS A 36 -6.12 -17.08 -2.69
N LEU A 37 -4.96 -17.28 -2.06
CA LEU A 37 -4.88 -18.10 -0.86
C LEU A 37 -5.41 -17.31 0.33
N ARG A 38 -6.69 -17.53 0.64
CA ARG A 38 -7.32 -17.03 1.88
C ARG A 38 -6.96 -17.94 3.06
N GLY A 39 -6.89 -17.34 4.25
CA GLY A 39 -6.75 -18.06 5.52
C GLY A 39 -7.95 -18.98 5.81
N GLY A 40 -7.84 -19.78 6.87
CA GLY A 40 -8.89 -20.73 7.31
C GLY A 40 -8.54 -22.18 7.03
N GLN A 41 -9.50 -23.08 7.25
CA GLN A 41 -9.27 -24.52 7.14
C GLN A 41 -8.74 -24.93 5.76
N GLY A 42 -7.74 -25.81 5.76
CA GLY A 42 -7.08 -26.29 4.54
C GLY A 42 -6.12 -25.29 3.87
N ALA A 43 -5.83 -24.13 4.46
CA ALA A 43 -4.90 -23.15 3.89
C ALA A 43 -3.51 -23.76 3.62
N LEU A 44 -2.94 -24.47 4.59
CA LEU A 44 -1.63 -25.12 4.43
C LEU A 44 -1.62 -26.09 3.23
N ARG A 45 -2.67 -26.89 3.04
CA ARG A 45 -2.79 -27.81 1.90
C ARG A 45 -2.80 -27.05 0.56
N ARG A 46 -3.51 -25.92 0.48
CA ARG A 46 -3.54 -25.08 -0.73
C ARG A 46 -2.17 -24.48 -1.02
N TRP A 47 -1.49 -23.94 0.01
CA TRP A 47 -0.13 -23.42 -0.10
C TRP A 47 0.86 -24.48 -0.62
N ARG A 48 0.81 -25.69 -0.04
CA ARG A 48 1.62 -26.83 -0.50
C ARG A 48 1.37 -27.16 -1.97
N GLY A 49 0.10 -27.27 -2.37
CA GLY A 49 -0.28 -27.57 -3.75
C GLY A 49 0.17 -26.51 -4.77
N VAL A 50 0.14 -25.23 -4.39
CA VAL A 50 0.62 -24.15 -5.25
C VAL A 50 2.14 -24.22 -5.38
N PHE A 51 2.88 -24.33 -4.27
CA PHE A 51 4.35 -24.38 -4.33
C PHE A 51 4.89 -25.64 -5.01
N SER A 52 4.22 -26.79 -4.91
CA SER A 52 4.64 -28.01 -5.62
C SER A 52 4.54 -27.88 -7.14
N ALA A 53 3.52 -27.17 -7.62
CA ALA A 53 3.29 -26.93 -9.05
C ALA A 53 3.97 -25.64 -9.56
N MET A 54 4.51 -24.82 -8.66
CA MET A 54 5.07 -23.53 -9.04
C MET A 54 6.34 -23.71 -9.87
N ARG A 55 6.46 -22.91 -10.93
CA ARG A 55 7.65 -22.82 -11.76
C ARG A 55 8.12 -21.37 -11.83
N PRO A 56 9.42 -21.12 -12.06
CA PRO A 56 9.93 -19.77 -12.28
C PRO A 56 9.23 -19.11 -13.45
N ASP A 57 8.78 -17.88 -13.25
CA ASP A 57 8.12 -17.10 -14.27
C ASP A 57 9.17 -16.39 -15.15
N LEU A 58 9.34 -16.86 -16.38
CA LEU A 58 10.31 -16.30 -17.34
C LEU A 58 10.05 -14.80 -17.60
N HIS A 59 8.79 -14.37 -17.52
CA HIS A 59 8.33 -12.99 -17.77
C HIS A 59 8.80 -12.00 -16.69
N ARG A 60 9.10 -12.47 -15.47
CA ARG A 60 9.58 -11.61 -14.37
C ARG A 60 11.10 -11.43 -14.36
N GLY A 61 11.84 -12.15 -15.21
CA GLY A 61 13.30 -12.14 -15.28
C GLY A 61 13.97 -12.63 -13.99
N ARG A 62 15.31 -12.64 -13.91
CA ARG A 62 16.07 -13.16 -12.74
C ARG A 62 15.66 -14.61 -12.39
N VAL A 63 15.57 -15.47 -13.40
CA VAL A 63 15.12 -16.86 -13.25
C VAL A 63 15.89 -17.60 -12.16
N ALA A 64 17.20 -17.44 -12.08
CA ALA A 64 18.03 -18.06 -11.02
C ALA A 64 17.60 -17.64 -9.60
N MET A 65 17.28 -16.36 -9.39
CA MET A 65 16.77 -15.86 -8.11
C MET A 65 15.38 -16.43 -7.82
N GLN A 66 14.48 -16.45 -8.81
CA GLN A 66 13.15 -17.03 -8.63
C GLN A 66 13.22 -18.52 -8.27
N ARG A 67 14.07 -19.29 -8.95
CA ARG A 67 14.35 -20.69 -8.65
C ARG A 67 14.71 -20.89 -7.20
N GLN A 68 15.69 -20.12 -6.71
CA GLN A 68 16.09 -20.14 -5.31
C GLN A 68 14.91 -19.79 -4.39
N GLN A 69 14.20 -18.70 -4.65
CA GLN A 69 13.12 -18.24 -3.76
C GLN A 69 11.97 -19.25 -3.65
N ILE A 70 11.57 -19.87 -4.76
CA ILE A 70 10.54 -20.90 -4.80
C ILE A 70 10.97 -22.12 -3.98
N GLU A 71 12.17 -22.64 -4.23
CA GLU A 71 12.70 -23.80 -3.51
C GLU A 71 12.83 -23.52 -2.00
N GLU A 72 13.50 -22.41 -1.62
CA GLU A 72 13.72 -22.03 -0.23
C GLU A 72 12.39 -21.82 0.54
N THR A 73 11.39 -21.23 -0.12
CA THR A 73 10.08 -20.96 0.51
C THR A 73 9.25 -22.22 0.64
N ALA A 74 9.24 -23.10 -0.36
CA ALA A 74 8.57 -24.40 -0.29
C ALA A 74 9.18 -25.25 0.82
N TRP A 75 10.51 -25.31 0.88
CA TRP A 75 11.23 -26.03 1.92
C TRP A 75 10.96 -25.48 3.33
N TRP A 76 10.90 -24.15 3.47
CA TRP A 76 10.53 -23.49 4.71
C TRP A 76 9.09 -23.82 5.13
N LEU A 77 8.13 -23.80 4.20
CA LEU A 77 6.73 -24.11 4.47
C LEU A 77 6.56 -25.56 4.95
N GLU A 78 7.24 -26.50 4.30
CA GLU A 78 7.24 -27.91 4.68
C GLU A 78 7.89 -28.13 6.04
N SER A 79 8.98 -27.41 6.32
CA SER A 79 9.62 -27.43 7.63
C SER A 79 8.66 -26.98 8.73
N ILE A 80 7.92 -25.89 8.52
CA ILE A 80 6.90 -25.43 9.48
C ILE A 80 5.81 -26.49 9.66
N ALA A 81 5.34 -27.09 8.57
CA ALA A 81 4.29 -28.10 8.64
C ALA A 81 4.73 -29.34 9.45
N VAL A 82 5.98 -29.79 9.31
CA VAL A 82 6.53 -30.88 10.14
C VAL A 82 6.65 -30.45 11.59
N LEU A 83 7.11 -29.24 11.86
CA LEU A 83 7.21 -28.75 13.24
C LEU A 83 5.84 -28.61 13.92
N TRP A 84 4.78 -28.38 13.16
CA TRP A 84 3.41 -28.31 13.67
C TRP A 84 2.68 -29.66 13.73
N SER A 85 3.27 -30.74 13.21
CA SER A 85 2.66 -32.08 13.20
C SER A 85 2.18 -32.54 14.58
N SER A 86 2.95 -32.24 15.63
CA SER A 86 2.68 -32.56 17.03
C SER A 86 1.44 -31.88 17.61
N ILE A 87 1.02 -30.75 17.04
CA ILE A 87 -0.16 -30.00 17.48
C ILE A 87 -1.33 -30.16 16.50
N THR A 88 -1.08 -30.50 15.24
CA THR A 88 -2.14 -30.75 14.25
C THR A 88 -2.57 -32.22 14.18
N GLY A 89 -1.78 -33.14 14.73
CA GLY A 89 -1.99 -34.59 14.63
C GLY A 89 -1.76 -35.15 13.22
N ALA A 90 -0.92 -34.49 12.42
CA ALA A 90 -0.61 -34.92 11.05
C ALA A 90 0.67 -35.76 11.03
N ASP A 91 0.76 -36.76 10.14
CA ASP A 91 1.99 -37.54 9.99
C ASP A 91 3.14 -36.66 9.50
N GLY A 92 4.27 -36.68 10.21
CA GLY A 92 5.49 -35.99 9.82
C GLY A 92 6.27 -36.80 8.80
N SER A 93 6.59 -36.20 7.64
CA SER A 93 7.60 -36.74 6.74
C SER A 93 9.00 -36.30 7.18
N SER A 94 10.01 -37.14 6.97
CA SER A 94 11.43 -36.79 7.18
C SER A 94 12.05 -36.03 6.00
N THR A 95 11.47 -36.17 4.80
CA THR A 95 12.00 -35.62 3.56
C THR A 95 10.92 -35.02 2.67
N PHE A 96 11.32 -34.09 1.80
CA PHE A 96 10.46 -33.38 0.85
C PHE A 96 11.18 -33.20 -0.48
N THR A 97 10.53 -33.49 -1.60
CA THR A 97 11.09 -33.24 -2.93
C THR A 97 10.93 -31.77 -3.32
N GLY A 98 12.03 -31.08 -3.55
CA GLY A 98 12.04 -29.67 -3.95
C GLY A 98 11.35 -29.43 -5.31
N PRO A 99 10.54 -28.38 -5.48
CA PRO A 99 9.74 -28.14 -6.70
C PRO A 99 10.56 -27.67 -7.91
N VAL A 100 11.80 -27.20 -7.72
CA VAL A 100 12.66 -26.66 -8.78
C VAL A 100 13.84 -27.57 -9.08
N THR A 101 14.51 -28.10 -8.05
CA THR A 101 15.65 -29.00 -8.27
C THR A 101 15.24 -30.48 -8.33
N GLU A 102 14.01 -30.80 -7.93
CA GLU A 102 13.50 -32.17 -7.80
C GLU A 102 14.37 -33.06 -6.89
N SER A 103 15.22 -32.44 -6.06
CA SER A 103 16.08 -33.13 -5.12
C SER A 103 15.37 -33.36 -3.79
N GLU A 104 15.79 -34.40 -3.06
CA GLU A 104 15.24 -34.73 -1.75
C GLU A 104 15.86 -33.82 -0.68
N LEU A 105 15.04 -32.94 -0.10
CA LEU A 105 15.40 -31.96 0.91
C LEU A 105 15.11 -32.50 2.31
N THR A 106 16.04 -32.25 3.23
CA THR A 106 15.95 -32.69 4.63
C THR A 106 15.00 -31.79 5.42
N LEU A 107 14.08 -32.39 6.20
CA LEU A 107 13.15 -31.66 7.06
C LEU A 107 13.59 -31.73 8.54
N PRO A 108 13.18 -30.77 9.38
CA PRO A 108 13.42 -30.82 10.82
C PRO A 108 12.72 -32.02 11.47
N THR A 109 13.23 -32.47 12.61
CA THR A 109 12.55 -33.47 13.44
C THR A 109 11.31 -32.86 14.09
N ALA A 110 10.16 -33.53 13.97
CA ALA A 110 8.93 -33.13 14.64
C ALA A 110 9.09 -33.14 16.18
N PRO A 111 8.60 -32.11 16.89
CA PRO A 111 8.52 -32.15 18.34
C PRO A 111 7.66 -33.33 18.81
N SER A 112 8.03 -33.97 19.92
CA SER A 112 7.30 -35.14 20.43
C SER A 112 5.99 -34.81 21.13
N SER A 113 5.81 -33.57 21.58
CA SER A 113 4.64 -33.10 22.33
C SER A 113 4.47 -31.58 22.24
N LEU A 114 3.34 -31.06 22.73
CA LEU A 114 3.11 -29.61 22.83
C LEU A 114 4.15 -28.93 23.73
N HIS A 115 4.60 -29.57 24.81
CA HIS A 115 5.68 -29.04 25.67
C HIS A 115 6.97 -28.83 24.88
N ALA A 116 7.38 -29.85 24.12
CA ALA A 116 8.57 -29.78 23.27
C ALA A 116 8.43 -28.70 22.19
N TRP A 117 7.22 -28.53 21.63
CA TRP A 117 6.94 -27.47 20.67
C TRP A 117 7.08 -26.07 21.29
N VAL A 118 6.51 -25.84 22.49
CA VAL A 118 6.64 -24.56 23.20
C VAL A 118 8.10 -24.25 23.53
N ASP A 119 8.87 -25.25 23.99
CA ASP A 119 10.29 -25.07 24.31
C ASP A 119 11.12 -24.73 23.08
N MET A 120 10.84 -25.38 21.95
CA MET A 120 11.44 -25.03 20.66
C MET A 120 11.15 -23.57 20.28
N MET A 121 9.89 -23.11 20.41
CA MET A 121 9.51 -21.73 20.09
C MET A 121 10.18 -20.72 21.02
N LEU A 122 10.27 -21.00 22.32
CA LEU A 122 10.95 -20.15 23.31
C LEU A 122 12.47 -20.07 23.06
N ASN A 123 13.10 -21.18 22.67
CA ASN A 123 14.51 -21.21 22.31
C ASN A 123 14.81 -20.42 21.02
N GLY A 124 13.86 -20.41 20.07
CA GLY A 124 13.98 -19.65 18.81
C GLY A 124 13.73 -18.15 18.93
N ALA A 125 13.20 -17.68 20.06
CA ALA A 125 12.76 -16.29 20.26
C ALA A 125 13.94 -15.28 20.34
N ASP A 126 13.69 -14.05 19.88
CA ASP A 126 14.64 -12.93 20.01
C ASP A 126 14.54 -12.29 21.41
N TRP A 127 15.20 -12.92 22.38
CA TRP A 127 15.23 -12.46 23.77
C TRP A 127 15.84 -11.06 23.96
N PRO A 128 16.91 -10.65 23.25
CA PRO A 128 17.36 -9.26 23.27
C PRO A 128 16.27 -8.25 22.85
N MET A 129 15.55 -8.52 21.76
CA MET A 129 14.45 -7.66 21.33
C MET A 129 13.28 -7.64 22.34
N LEU A 130 12.91 -8.79 22.91
CA LEU A 130 11.84 -8.84 23.92
C LEU A 130 12.22 -8.07 25.20
N ARG A 131 13.49 -8.14 25.62
CA ARG A 131 13.99 -7.44 26.81
C ARG A 131 14.24 -5.94 26.59
N SER A 132 14.44 -5.49 25.34
CA SER A 132 14.67 -4.08 25.02
C SER A 132 13.39 -3.25 24.92
N ARG A 133 12.21 -3.88 24.98
CA ARG A 133 10.93 -3.19 25.01
C ARG A 133 10.76 -2.45 26.33
N THR A 134 10.81 -1.13 26.28
CA THR A 134 10.74 -0.22 27.44
C THR A 134 9.35 0.38 27.65
N SER A 135 8.32 -0.20 27.03
CA SER A 135 6.95 0.28 27.25
C SER A 135 6.59 0.11 28.72
N ARG A 136 5.87 1.09 29.27
CA ARG A 136 5.63 1.24 30.72
C ARG A 136 4.88 0.05 31.37
N PHE A 137 4.34 -0.86 30.56
CA PHE A 137 3.59 -2.05 30.94
C PHE A 137 3.92 -3.27 30.04
N ASP A 138 5.20 -3.50 29.73
CA ASP A 138 5.57 -4.72 29.02
C ASP A 138 5.67 -5.92 29.98
N ALA A 139 4.62 -6.72 30.03
CA ALA A 139 4.58 -7.99 30.77
C ALA A 139 4.92 -9.20 29.87
N SER A 140 5.43 -9.02 28.64
CA SER A 140 5.59 -10.11 27.67
C SER A 140 6.48 -11.24 28.19
N VAL A 141 7.63 -10.91 28.81
CA VAL A 141 8.57 -11.91 29.34
C VAL A 141 7.98 -12.65 30.55
N ALA A 142 7.36 -11.91 31.48
CA ALA A 142 6.70 -12.50 32.64
C ALA A 142 5.49 -13.37 32.23
N GLY A 143 4.73 -12.94 31.24
CA GLY A 143 3.60 -13.68 30.68
C GLY A 143 4.02 -14.98 30.01
N LEU A 144 5.11 -14.99 29.24
CA LEU A 144 5.67 -16.22 28.67
C LEU A 144 6.16 -17.20 29.74
N HIS A 145 6.79 -16.69 30.81
CA HIS A 145 7.22 -17.51 31.93
C HIS A 145 6.03 -18.19 32.64
N LEU A 146 5.01 -17.39 32.95
CA LEU A 146 3.80 -17.85 33.63
C LEU A 146 2.99 -18.84 32.79
N LEU A 147 2.93 -18.63 31.47
CA LEU A 147 2.34 -19.58 30.54
C LEU A 147 3.07 -20.93 30.58
N LYS A 148 4.41 -20.92 30.61
CA LYS A 148 5.21 -22.15 30.70
C LYS A 148 5.00 -22.89 32.03
N GLU A 149 4.94 -22.16 33.15
CA GLU A 149 4.64 -22.77 34.46
C GLU A 149 3.27 -23.43 34.48
N ARG A 150 2.24 -22.74 33.97
CA ARG A 150 0.89 -23.28 33.86
C ARG A 150 0.81 -24.48 32.95
N LEU A 151 1.50 -24.45 31.81
CA LEU A 151 1.56 -25.58 30.89
C LEU A 151 2.20 -26.81 31.56
N ASN A 152 3.21 -26.62 32.41
CA ASN A 152 3.82 -27.72 33.16
C ASN A 152 2.88 -28.34 34.21
N VAL A 153 1.95 -27.57 34.78
CA VAL A 153 1.00 -28.04 35.81
C VAL A 153 -0.30 -28.57 35.20
N GLY A 154 -0.82 -27.88 34.20
CA GLY A 154 -2.16 -28.09 33.65
C GLY A 154 -2.24 -29.04 32.45
N LEU A 155 -1.11 -29.51 31.92
CA LEU A 155 -1.08 -30.39 30.75
C LEU A 155 -0.03 -31.49 30.90
N ALA A 156 -0.38 -32.71 30.50
CA ALA A 156 0.55 -33.86 30.51
C ALA A 156 1.73 -33.64 29.55
N GLN A 157 2.92 -34.13 29.91
CA GLN A 157 4.18 -33.88 29.18
C GLN A 157 4.21 -34.47 27.75
N ASP A 158 3.42 -35.50 27.51
CA ASP A 158 3.25 -36.21 26.24
C ASP A 158 2.02 -35.73 25.45
N ALA A 159 1.30 -34.72 25.94
CA ALA A 159 0.10 -34.21 25.28
C ALA A 159 0.41 -33.68 23.87
N CYS A 160 -0.41 -34.10 22.91
CA CYS A 160 -0.27 -33.76 21.50
C CYS A 160 -1.65 -33.55 20.85
N GLY A 161 -1.65 -33.02 19.63
CA GLY A 161 -2.85 -32.82 18.82
C GLY A 161 -3.72 -31.63 19.23
N PRO A 162 -4.89 -31.48 18.58
CA PRO A 162 -5.73 -30.28 18.69
C PRO A 162 -6.37 -30.10 20.09
N GLU A 163 -6.61 -31.19 20.83
CA GLU A 163 -7.13 -31.11 22.20
C GLU A 163 -6.13 -30.47 23.15
N ALA A 164 -4.83 -30.80 23.01
CA ALA A 164 -3.77 -30.17 23.78
C ALA A 164 -3.66 -28.66 23.47
N VAL A 165 -3.88 -28.27 22.22
CA VAL A 165 -3.93 -26.85 21.80
C VAL A 165 -5.11 -26.12 22.44
N ALA A 166 -6.30 -26.74 22.49
CA ALA A 166 -7.47 -26.15 23.14
C ALA A 166 -7.23 -25.91 24.64
N VAL A 167 -6.52 -26.81 25.32
CA VAL A 167 -6.10 -26.61 26.72
C VAL A 167 -5.12 -25.45 26.84
N LEU A 168 -4.14 -25.32 25.93
CA LEU A 168 -3.22 -24.19 25.90
C LEU A 168 -3.95 -22.85 25.69
N GLU A 169 -4.95 -22.81 24.80
CA GLU A 169 -5.79 -21.62 24.60
C GLU A 169 -6.55 -21.24 25.88
N LEU A 170 -7.12 -22.22 26.59
CA LEU A 170 -7.78 -22.00 27.87
C LEU A 170 -6.81 -21.44 28.92
N LEU A 171 -5.60 -22.01 29.03
CA LEU A 171 -4.56 -21.54 29.96
C LEU A 171 -4.10 -20.11 29.66
N ALA A 172 -4.12 -19.70 28.40
CA ALA A 172 -3.76 -18.36 27.95
C ALA A 172 -4.87 -17.31 28.16
N LEU A 173 -6.15 -17.70 28.02
CA LEU A 173 -7.29 -16.81 28.21
C LEU A 173 -7.45 -16.34 29.67
N ASP A 174 -7.08 -17.19 30.62
CA ASP A 174 -7.24 -16.93 32.05
C ASP A 174 -5.94 -16.45 32.70
N ALA A 175 -5.19 -15.58 32.00
CA ALA A 175 -3.88 -15.09 32.45
C ALA A 175 -4.01 -14.41 33.83
N PRO A 176 -3.20 -14.80 34.84
CA PRO A 176 -3.19 -14.09 36.11
C PRO A 176 -2.90 -12.62 35.87
N THR A 177 -3.65 -11.75 36.54
CA THR A 177 -3.15 -10.41 36.85
C THR A 177 -1.76 -10.58 37.45
N PRO A 178 -0.71 -9.96 36.89
CA PRO A 178 0.61 -10.02 37.51
C PRO A 178 0.44 -9.61 38.96
N SER A 179 1.06 -10.35 39.88
CA SER A 179 1.13 -9.95 41.29
C SER A 179 1.48 -8.47 41.30
N SER A 180 0.56 -7.62 41.74
CA SER A 180 0.64 -6.16 41.63
C SER A 180 2.07 -5.74 41.89
N GLY A 181 2.74 -5.20 40.86
CA GLY A 181 4.13 -4.78 40.97
C GLY A 181 4.26 -3.90 42.20
N ALA A 182 5.14 -4.30 43.13
CA ALA A 182 5.48 -3.65 44.38
C ALA A 182 4.40 -2.65 44.87
N GLN A 183 3.48 -3.10 45.74
CA GLN A 183 2.72 -2.16 46.57
C GLN A 183 3.71 -1.14 47.13
N GLY A 184 3.61 0.11 46.68
CA GLY A 184 4.41 1.17 47.25
C GLY A 184 4.09 1.22 48.73
N THR A 185 5.10 1.32 49.59
CA THR A 185 4.91 1.30 51.05
C THR A 185 3.95 2.40 51.53
N ASP A 186 3.71 3.42 50.70
CA ASP A 186 2.92 4.60 51.03
C ASP A 186 1.55 4.67 50.32
N VAL A 187 1.29 3.86 49.27
CA VAL A 187 0.02 3.88 48.52
C VAL A 187 -0.45 2.47 48.21
N MET A 188 -1.59 2.10 48.79
CA MET A 188 -2.25 0.81 48.59
C MET A 188 -3.51 0.98 47.75
N VAL A 189 -3.65 0.17 46.69
CA VAL A 189 -4.88 0.05 45.89
C VAL A 189 -5.45 -1.32 46.18
N LEU A 190 -6.59 -1.36 46.86
CA LEU A 190 -7.18 -2.57 47.43
C LEU A 190 -8.68 -2.63 47.14
N ALA A 191 -9.22 -3.84 47.03
CA ALA A 191 -10.66 -4.01 47.09
C ALA A 191 -11.21 -3.63 48.49
N PRO A 192 -12.48 -3.21 48.62
CA PRO A 192 -13.03 -2.80 49.91
C PRO A 192 -12.86 -3.83 51.03
N ASP A 193 -13.02 -5.12 50.70
CA ASP A 193 -12.89 -6.23 51.65
C ASP A 193 -11.43 -6.47 52.09
N GLU A 194 -10.45 -6.13 51.25
CA GLU A 194 -9.02 -6.27 51.54
C GLU A 194 -8.48 -5.11 52.39
N ALA A 195 -9.12 -3.93 52.29
CA ALA A 195 -8.73 -2.73 53.01
C ALA A 195 -9.23 -2.69 54.47
N ILE A 196 -10.03 -3.68 54.89
CA ILE A 196 -10.57 -3.76 56.26
C ILE A 196 -9.43 -3.79 57.28
N GLY A 197 -9.50 -2.93 58.29
CA GLY A 197 -8.56 -2.91 59.41
C GLY A 197 -7.20 -2.29 59.09
N GLN A 198 -6.99 -1.78 57.87
CA GLN A 198 -5.79 -1.05 57.51
C GLN A 198 -5.93 0.41 57.98
N PRO A 199 -5.09 0.87 58.94
CA PRO A 199 -5.10 2.27 59.32
C PRO A 199 -4.50 3.12 58.20
N SER A 200 -5.18 4.20 57.83
CA SER A 200 -4.70 5.12 56.79
C SER A 200 -4.75 6.58 57.24
N GLY A 201 -3.76 7.35 56.82
CA GLY A 201 -3.82 8.81 56.93
C GLY A 201 -4.85 9.41 55.96
N LEU A 202 -5.01 8.78 54.79
CA LEU A 202 -5.94 9.18 53.74
C LEU A 202 -6.51 7.92 53.06
N THR A 203 -7.82 7.78 53.04
CA THR A 203 -8.54 6.79 52.24
C THR A 203 -9.30 7.47 51.12
N VAL A 204 -9.13 6.97 49.90
CA VAL A 204 -9.89 7.41 48.73
C VAL A 204 -10.86 6.32 48.35
N LEU A 205 -12.16 6.60 48.47
CA LEU A 205 -13.23 5.71 48.04
C LEU A 205 -13.64 6.11 46.62
N ALA A 206 -13.25 5.29 45.64
CA ALA A 206 -13.56 5.50 44.23
C ALA A 206 -14.06 4.19 43.60
N GLY A 207 -14.98 4.28 42.62
CA GLY A 207 -15.57 3.10 41.97
C GLY A 207 -16.43 2.24 42.89
N LEU A 208 -17.16 2.88 43.83
CA LEU A 208 -18.13 2.22 44.72
C LEU A 208 -19.57 2.45 44.25
N ASP A 209 -19.79 2.39 42.94
CA ASP A 209 -21.10 2.41 42.32
C ASP A 209 -21.81 1.04 42.36
N ASP A 210 -23.05 1.01 41.90
CA ASP A 210 -23.91 -0.17 41.89
C ASP A 210 -23.55 -1.22 40.82
N GLU A 211 -22.56 -0.96 39.97
CA GLU A 211 -21.98 -1.96 39.06
C GLU A 211 -20.67 -2.53 39.64
N ALA A 212 -19.72 -1.68 39.99
CA ALA A 212 -18.40 -2.06 40.48
C ALA A 212 -18.45 -2.68 41.88
N TRP A 213 -19.36 -2.21 42.74
CA TRP A 213 -19.61 -2.78 44.06
C TRP A 213 -21.09 -3.13 44.21
N SER A 214 -21.59 -3.93 43.26
CA SER A 214 -23.02 -4.15 42.99
C SER A 214 -23.86 -4.74 44.11
N MET A 215 -23.24 -5.28 45.15
CA MET A 215 -23.89 -6.03 46.23
C MET A 215 -24.75 -7.21 45.72
N ARG A 216 -24.65 -7.59 44.44
CA ARG A 216 -25.37 -8.73 43.89
C ARG A 216 -24.66 -10.01 44.34
N PRO A 217 -25.39 -11.04 44.77
CA PRO A 217 -24.78 -12.33 45.04
C PRO A 217 -24.15 -12.89 43.76
N SER A 218 -22.97 -13.48 43.84
CA SER A 218 -22.30 -14.09 42.70
C SER A 218 -23.15 -15.20 42.09
N ASP A 219 -23.12 -15.33 40.76
CA ASP A 219 -23.71 -16.48 40.07
C ASP A 219 -22.83 -17.71 40.32
N LEU A 220 -23.48 -18.85 40.58
CA LEU A 220 -22.89 -20.13 40.90
C LEU A 220 -23.26 -20.99 39.71
N PRO A 221 -22.29 -21.39 38.88
CA PRO A 221 -22.55 -22.23 37.73
C PRO A 221 -23.38 -23.45 38.14
N TRP A 222 -24.43 -23.75 37.38
CA TRP A 222 -25.35 -24.87 37.62
C TRP A 222 -26.20 -24.81 38.91
N CYS A 223 -26.20 -23.69 39.64
CA CYS A 223 -27.02 -23.49 40.83
C CYS A 223 -27.88 -22.23 40.69
N ASP A 224 -29.08 -22.43 40.13
CA ASP A 224 -30.05 -21.37 39.90
C ASP A 224 -30.65 -20.84 41.21
N ARG A 225 -31.43 -19.76 41.10
CA ARG A 225 -32.03 -19.10 42.26
C ARG A 225 -32.96 -20.01 43.06
N ALA A 226 -33.66 -20.93 42.39
CA ALA A 226 -34.55 -21.88 43.04
C ALA A 226 -33.77 -22.93 43.86
N ALA A 227 -32.68 -23.46 43.31
CA ALA A 227 -31.77 -24.37 43.98
C ALA A 227 -31.09 -23.73 45.19
N ARG A 228 -30.69 -22.45 45.10
CA ARG A 228 -30.12 -21.72 46.25
C ARG A 228 -31.11 -21.56 47.40
N ALA A 229 -32.37 -21.26 47.08
CA ALA A 229 -33.41 -21.10 48.07
C ALA A 229 -33.73 -22.41 48.78
N SER A 230 -33.81 -23.53 48.03
CA SER A 230 -34.06 -24.86 48.61
C SER A 230 -32.91 -25.37 49.49
N LEU A 231 -31.68 -24.98 49.17
CA LEU A 231 -30.48 -25.31 49.96
C LEU A 231 -30.25 -24.38 51.16
N GLY A 232 -31.12 -23.38 51.39
CA GLY A 232 -30.93 -22.39 52.45
C GLY A 232 -29.74 -21.45 52.23
N LEU A 233 -29.24 -21.36 51.00
CA LEU A 233 -28.09 -20.55 50.60
C LEU A 233 -28.51 -19.17 50.05
N PHE A 234 -29.82 -18.87 50.03
CA PHE A 234 -30.36 -17.63 49.50
C PHE A 234 -30.47 -16.57 50.61
N ASP A 235 -29.37 -15.88 50.89
CA ASP A 235 -29.34 -14.71 51.78
C ASP A 235 -29.21 -13.43 50.94
N GLY A 236 -30.36 -12.91 50.50
CA GLY A 236 -30.43 -11.81 49.54
C GLY A 236 -29.89 -10.47 50.04
N ASP A 237 -29.74 -10.29 51.36
CA ASP A 237 -29.26 -9.04 51.95
C ASP A 237 -27.83 -9.14 52.53
N LEU A 238 -27.23 -10.34 52.53
CA LEU A 238 -25.92 -10.58 53.16
C LEU A 238 -24.82 -9.71 52.57
N ALA A 239 -24.79 -9.56 51.24
CA ALA A 239 -23.82 -8.71 50.56
C ALA A 239 -23.94 -7.24 51.00
N ILE A 240 -25.18 -6.73 51.12
CA ILE A 240 -25.44 -5.38 51.60
C ILE A 240 -25.01 -5.22 53.07
N ARG A 241 -25.34 -6.19 53.94
CA ARG A 241 -24.92 -6.18 55.36
C ARG A 241 -23.39 -6.20 55.49
N LYS A 242 -22.70 -7.03 54.70
CA LYS A 242 -21.23 -7.05 54.64
C LYS A 242 -20.69 -5.70 54.16
N GLY A 243 -21.23 -5.16 53.07
CA GLY A 243 -20.82 -3.86 52.52
C GLY A 243 -20.98 -2.72 53.53
N ARG A 244 -22.06 -2.69 54.31
CA ARG A 244 -22.23 -1.71 55.42
C ARG A 244 -21.13 -1.82 56.47
N ASN A 245 -20.81 -3.05 56.89
CA ASN A 245 -19.74 -3.27 57.86
C ASN A 245 -18.37 -2.85 57.30
N VAL A 246 -18.09 -3.22 56.05
CA VAL A 246 -16.85 -2.85 55.34
C VAL A 246 -16.72 -1.33 55.29
N LEU A 247 -17.72 -0.63 54.75
CA LEU A 247 -17.70 0.84 54.67
C LEU A 247 -17.55 1.48 56.04
N GLY A 248 -18.27 1.00 57.05
CA GLY A 248 -18.15 1.50 58.42
C GLY A 248 -16.73 1.35 59.00
N GLN A 249 -16.07 0.21 58.75
CA GLN A 249 -14.71 -0.02 59.21
C GLN A 249 -13.70 0.84 58.45
N LEU A 250 -13.84 1.00 57.13
CA LEU A 250 -13.00 1.88 56.32
C LEU A 250 -13.09 3.34 56.80
N LEU A 251 -14.31 3.82 57.07
CA LEU A 251 -14.52 5.16 57.61
C LEU A 251 -13.90 5.33 59.01
N ALA A 252 -13.96 4.29 59.85
CA ALA A 252 -13.42 4.33 61.21
C ALA A 252 -11.88 4.20 61.27
N SER A 253 -11.26 3.50 60.32
CA SER A 253 -9.81 3.29 60.26
C SER A 253 -9.04 4.41 59.54
N SER A 254 -9.75 5.42 59.03
CA SER A 254 -9.18 6.49 58.21
C SER A 254 -9.17 7.84 58.93
N SER A 255 -8.03 8.55 58.87
CA SER A 255 -7.94 9.91 59.43
C SER A 255 -8.59 10.96 58.52
N CYS A 256 -8.54 10.75 57.21
CA CYS A 256 -9.18 11.57 56.19
C CYS A 256 -9.79 10.65 55.14
N VAL A 257 -11.03 10.93 54.73
CA VAL A 257 -11.72 10.16 53.68
C VAL A 257 -12.12 11.10 52.55
N VAL A 258 -11.75 10.75 51.32
CA VAL A 258 -12.21 11.39 50.09
C VAL A 258 -13.13 10.41 49.38
N VAL A 259 -14.34 10.84 49.06
CA VAL A 259 -15.35 10.01 48.40
C VAL A 259 -15.66 10.57 47.02
N PHE A 260 -15.54 9.73 46.00
CA PHE A 260 -16.01 10.03 44.64
C PHE A 260 -17.47 9.60 44.55
N ASP A 261 -18.36 10.60 44.59
CA ASP A 261 -19.82 10.39 44.51
C ASP A 261 -20.24 10.23 43.04
N SER A 262 -20.65 9.03 42.64
CA SER A 262 -21.16 8.72 41.30
C SER A 262 -22.62 9.15 41.08
N SER A 263 -23.27 9.80 42.04
CA SER A 263 -24.69 10.21 41.93
C SER A 263 -25.02 11.12 40.74
N ALA A 264 -24.01 11.73 40.10
CA ALA A 264 -24.18 12.58 38.92
C ALA A 264 -24.03 11.84 37.58
N GLU A 265 -23.64 10.55 37.59
CA GLU A 265 -23.51 9.75 36.37
C GLU A 265 -24.87 9.20 35.94
N ASP A 266 -25.22 9.39 34.67
CA ASP A 266 -26.44 8.82 34.09
C ASP A 266 -26.27 7.31 33.93
N GLY A 267 -27.00 6.52 34.73
CA GLY A 267 -27.08 5.07 34.61
C GLY A 267 -26.26 4.26 35.62
N ALA A 268 -25.44 4.90 36.44
CA ALA A 268 -24.71 4.28 37.56
C ALA A 268 -24.86 5.15 38.81
N GLY A 269 -25.35 4.57 39.91
CA GLY A 269 -25.53 5.27 41.19
C GLY A 269 -24.51 4.81 42.23
N PRO A 270 -24.36 5.50 43.37
CA PRO A 270 -23.58 4.96 44.47
C PRO A 270 -24.18 3.62 44.91
N SER A 271 -23.31 2.65 45.22
CA SER A 271 -23.70 1.36 45.79
C SER A 271 -24.61 1.56 47.03
N PRO A 272 -25.49 0.59 47.35
CA PRO A 272 -26.47 0.77 48.43
C PRO A 272 -25.87 1.19 49.79
N PRO A 273 -24.75 0.60 50.27
CA PRO A 273 -24.12 1.04 51.52
C PRO A 273 -23.61 2.49 51.46
N LEU A 274 -23.03 2.90 50.34
CA LEU A 274 -22.52 4.25 50.14
C LEU A 274 -23.66 5.27 50.03
N ALA A 275 -24.72 4.93 49.27
CA ALA A 275 -25.91 5.76 49.13
C ALA A 275 -26.58 6.03 50.49
N GLU A 276 -26.73 4.99 51.31
CA GLU A 276 -27.28 5.09 52.67
C GLU A 276 -26.44 6.02 53.56
N TRP A 277 -25.10 5.87 53.50
CA TRP A 277 -24.20 6.72 54.25
C TRP A 277 -24.25 8.19 53.79
N LEU A 278 -24.22 8.46 52.48
CA LEU A 278 -24.33 9.81 51.93
C LEU A 278 -25.65 10.48 52.34
N LEU A 279 -26.77 9.74 52.30
CA LEU A 279 -28.08 10.21 52.78
C LEU A 279 -28.06 10.53 54.27
N HIS A 280 -27.41 9.71 55.09
CA HIS A 280 -27.26 9.96 56.52
C HIS A 280 -26.47 11.24 56.80
N VAL A 281 -25.34 11.45 56.10
CA VAL A 281 -24.52 12.68 56.20
C VAL A 281 -25.34 13.93 55.80
N ARG A 282 -26.17 13.83 54.75
CA ARG A 282 -27.09 14.90 54.33
C ARG A 282 -28.13 15.23 55.39
N ARG A 283 -28.78 14.22 55.99
CA ARG A 283 -29.84 14.41 57.00
C ARG A 283 -29.33 15.04 58.30
N ASN A 284 -28.10 14.72 58.70
CA ASN A 284 -27.52 15.23 59.95
C ASN A 284 -26.85 16.61 59.81
N GLY A 285 -26.99 17.27 58.65
CA GLY A 285 -26.43 18.60 58.42
C GLY A 285 -24.90 18.64 58.27
N HIS A 286 -24.24 17.49 58.17
CA HIS A 286 -22.79 17.39 58.02
C HIS A 286 -22.31 17.51 56.57
N TRP A 287 -23.24 17.51 55.60
CA TRP A 287 -22.94 17.61 54.16
C TRP A 287 -22.12 18.85 53.79
N THR A 288 -22.53 20.03 54.25
CA THR A 288 -21.80 21.27 53.96
C THR A 288 -20.38 21.20 54.52
N ARG A 289 -20.21 20.73 55.76
CA ARG A 289 -18.90 20.58 56.38
C ARG A 289 -18.02 19.59 55.62
N MET A 290 -18.57 18.46 55.17
CA MET A 290 -17.85 17.48 54.34
C MET A 290 -17.39 18.10 53.02
N ASN A 291 -18.24 18.92 52.39
CA ASN A 291 -17.94 19.58 51.11
C ASN A 291 -17.13 20.87 51.24
N THR A 292 -16.93 21.44 52.42
CA THR A 292 -16.11 22.66 52.61
C THR A 292 -14.83 22.42 53.41
N ALA A 293 -14.76 21.39 54.25
CA ALA A 293 -13.53 21.01 54.92
C ALA A 293 -12.52 20.51 53.89
N ARG A 294 -11.29 21.01 53.97
CA ARG A 294 -10.18 20.59 53.11
C ARG A 294 -9.03 20.14 53.99
N PRO A 295 -8.34 19.04 53.63
CA PRO A 295 -7.10 18.70 54.28
C PRO A 295 -6.06 19.82 54.09
N ASP A 296 -5.17 20.02 55.06
CA ASP A 296 -4.15 21.09 55.02
C ASP A 296 -3.20 20.99 53.80
N TRP A 297 -3.05 19.78 53.25
CA TRP A 297 -2.28 19.50 52.04
C TRP A 297 -3.03 19.83 50.74
N PHE A 298 -4.36 19.96 50.79
CA PHE A 298 -5.19 20.40 49.67
C PHE A 298 -5.30 21.92 49.68
N ARG A 299 -4.21 22.60 49.29
CA ARG A 299 -4.21 24.06 49.11
C ARG A 299 -4.69 24.39 47.70
N GLN A 300 -5.81 25.09 47.61
CA GLN A 300 -6.32 25.58 46.32
C GLN A 300 -5.50 26.81 45.89
N GLU A 301 -4.27 26.59 45.44
CA GLU A 301 -3.43 27.62 44.83
C GLU A 301 -3.65 27.72 43.31
N GLU A 302 -4.32 26.74 42.69
CA GLU A 302 -4.67 26.80 41.27
C GLU A 302 -5.76 27.86 41.08
N ALA A 303 -5.35 29.03 40.56
CA ALA A 303 -6.27 30.04 40.03
C ALA A 303 -7.27 29.38 39.06
N ALA A 304 -8.41 30.03 38.83
CA ALA A 304 -9.39 29.57 37.85
C ALA A 304 -8.80 29.68 36.41
N ASP A 305 -7.88 28.78 36.08
CA ASP A 305 -7.16 28.65 34.83
C ASP A 305 -7.86 27.63 33.93
N ILE A 306 -7.66 27.74 32.63
CA ILE A 306 -8.20 26.84 31.62
C ILE A 306 -7.62 25.42 31.74
N HIS A 307 -6.46 25.28 32.41
CA HIS A 307 -5.77 24.02 32.68
C HIS A 307 -6.01 23.45 34.09
N ALA A 308 -6.88 24.07 34.90
CA ALA A 308 -7.13 23.66 36.28
C ALA A 308 -7.72 22.24 36.37
N LEU A 309 -7.24 21.46 37.35
CA LEU A 309 -7.65 20.06 37.54
C LEU A 309 -9.05 19.90 38.15
N TRP A 310 -9.48 20.90 38.90
CA TRP A 310 -10.73 20.86 39.67
C TRP A 310 -11.54 22.14 39.45
N THR A 311 -12.87 22.00 39.45
CA THR A 311 -13.79 23.13 39.65
C THR A 311 -14.61 22.93 40.90
N VAL A 312 -14.90 24.03 41.58
CA VAL A 312 -15.76 24.05 42.77
C VAL A 312 -17.17 24.46 42.35
N GLU A 313 -18.16 23.62 42.64
CA GLU A 313 -19.57 23.97 42.44
C GLU A 313 -20.10 24.88 43.56
N ALA A 314 -21.27 25.49 43.34
CA ALA A 314 -21.91 26.38 44.32
C ALA A 314 -22.14 25.71 45.70
N GLY A 315 -22.24 24.38 45.75
CA GLY A 315 -22.37 23.58 46.99
C GLY A 315 -21.05 23.17 47.65
N GLY A 316 -19.90 23.63 47.14
CA GLY A 316 -18.56 23.29 47.64
C GLY A 316 -17.99 21.96 47.12
N ALA A 317 -18.75 21.20 46.32
CA ALA A 317 -18.27 19.96 45.72
C ALA A 317 -17.12 20.22 44.73
N LEU A 318 -16.14 19.29 44.69
CA LEU A 318 -15.03 19.32 43.75
C LEU A 318 -15.34 18.39 42.57
N CYS A 319 -15.40 18.94 41.37
CA CYS A 319 -15.59 18.17 40.14
C CYS A 319 -14.26 18.07 39.38
N PRO A 320 -13.78 16.85 39.06
CA PRO A 320 -12.57 16.69 38.26
C PRO A 320 -12.79 17.20 36.84
N ARG A 321 -11.80 17.89 36.27
CA ARG A 321 -11.82 18.35 34.87
C ARG A 321 -10.63 17.78 34.11
N PRO A 322 -10.69 16.54 33.61
CA PRO A 322 -9.60 15.96 32.82
C PRO A 322 -9.35 16.72 31.49
N GLY A 323 -10.32 17.53 31.04
CA GLY A 323 -10.20 18.50 29.95
C GLY A 323 -11.46 19.38 29.87
N GLY A 324 -11.38 20.53 29.23
CA GLY A 324 -12.53 21.43 29.15
C GLY A 324 -12.40 22.52 28.10
N PHE A 325 -13.55 23.11 27.74
CA PHE A 325 -13.63 24.31 26.92
C PHE A 325 -14.07 25.48 27.80
N ARG A 326 -13.40 26.63 27.71
CA ARG A 326 -13.79 27.88 28.38
C ARG A 326 -13.63 29.05 27.42
N ASN A 327 -14.68 29.87 27.27
CA ASN A 327 -14.69 31.03 26.39
C ASN A 327 -14.21 30.73 24.95
N GLY A 328 -14.57 29.56 24.40
CA GLY A 328 -14.14 29.16 23.05
C GLY A 328 -12.71 28.62 22.93
N GLN A 329 -12.02 28.39 24.05
CA GLN A 329 -10.67 27.83 24.06
C GLN A 329 -10.63 26.48 24.77
N ALA A 330 -9.80 25.56 24.29
CA ALA A 330 -9.58 24.26 24.89
C ALA A 330 -8.48 24.31 25.96
N GLY A 331 -8.68 23.54 27.03
CA GLY A 331 -7.73 23.32 28.09
C GLY A 331 -7.61 21.84 28.45
N ARG A 332 -6.39 21.46 28.84
CA ARG A 332 -6.06 20.14 29.36
C ARG A 332 -5.62 20.27 30.81
N ALA A 333 -6.16 19.46 31.71
CA ALA A 333 -5.65 19.36 33.07
C ALA A 333 -4.73 18.16 33.25
N GLY A 334 -4.04 18.14 34.39
CA GLY A 334 -3.10 17.11 34.76
C GLY A 334 -1.66 17.61 34.79
N ARG A 335 -0.80 16.86 35.47
CA ARG A 335 0.62 17.19 35.68
C ARG A 335 1.55 16.18 35.02
N GLN A 336 1.02 15.24 34.23
CA GLN A 336 1.87 14.29 33.53
C GLN A 336 2.58 14.98 32.36
N ARG A 337 3.71 14.41 31.92
CA ARG A 337 4.44 14.93 30.74
C ARG A 337 3.56 15.04 29.48
N ARG A 338 2.61 14.11 29.31
CA ARG A 338 1.62 14.16 28.23
C ARG A 338 0.72 15.39 28.35
N ASP A 339 0.19 15.63 29.55
CA ASP A 339 -0.74 16.73 29.79
C ASP A 339 -0.02 18.06 29.58
N LEU A 340 1.18 18.24 30.15
CA LEU A 340 2.03 19.42 29.95
C LEU A 340 2.32 19.70 28.46
N ARG A 341 2.59 18.65 27.67
CA ARG A 341 2.81 18.78 26.22
C ARG A 341 1.54 19.18 25.47
N GLN A 342 0.38 18.66 25.88
CA GLN A 342 -0.91 19.05 25.29
C GLN A 342 -1.29 20.48 25.67
N GLN A 343 -1.09 20.89 26.93
CA GLN A 343 -1.28 22.26 27.40
C GLN A 343 -0.46 23.22 26.55
N THR A 344 0.85 22.95 26.44
CA THR A 344 1.77 23.72 25.58
C THR A 344 1.25 23.83 24.14
N GLY A 345 0.75 22.75 23.54
CA GLY A 345 0.17 22.79 22.20
C GLY A 345 -1.08 23.66 22.08
N LEU A 346 -1.98 23.58 23.07
CA LEU A 346 -3.19 24.40 23.14
C LEU A 346 -2.89 25.88 23.43
N ASP A 347 -1.88 26.14 24.25
CA ASP A 347 -1.40 27.48 24.56
C ASP A 347 -0.83 28.14 23.31
N LEU A 348 0.01 27.42 22.56
CA LEU A 348 0.56 27.89 21.29
C LEU A 348 -0.53 28.22 20.27
N ASP A 349 -1.50 27.34 20.08
CA ASP A 349 -2.61 27.52 19.14
C ASP A 349 -3.47 28.74 19.50
N ALA A 350 -3.66 28.97 20.81
CA ALA A 350 -4.41 30.11 21.34
C ALA A 350 -3.58 31.40 21.50
N GLY A 351 -2.28 31.39 21.17
CA GLY A 351 -1.37 32.53 21.33
C GLY A 351 -1.04 32.90 22.79
N ARG A 352 -1.10 31.94 23.71
CA ARG A 352 -0.73 32.10 25.13
C ARG A 352 0.76 31.82 25.37
N ASP A 353 1.26 32.30 26.51
CA ASP A 353 2.62 32.00 26.95
C ASP A 353 2.82 30.51 27.18
N VAL A 354 3.98 30.00 26.77
CA VAL A 354 4.29 28.58 26.82
C VAL A 354 5.25 28.30 27.97
N HIS A 355 4.90 27.30 28.78
CA HIS A 355 5.67 26.93 29.96
C HIS A 355 6.62 25.74 29.76
N ALA A 356 6.62 25.09 28.59
CA ALA A 356 7.49 23.97 28.26
C ALA A 356 8.24 24.17 26.93
N PRO A 357 9.45 23.58 26.76
CA PRO A 357 10.18 23.67 25.51
C PRO A 357 9.41 23.01 24.37
N VAL A 358 9.30 23.73 23.25
CA VAL A 358 8.59 23.26 22.06
C VAL A 358 9.57 22.73 21.04
N ASN A 359 9.27 21.57 20.45
CA ASN A 359 10.06 21.05 19.34
C ASN A 359 9.77 21.89 18.08
N ARG A 360 10.78 22.64 17.63
CA ARG A 360 10.69 23.50 16.43
C ARG A 360 10.25 22.73 15.17
N GLY A 361 10.75 21.51 14.96
CA GLY A 361 10.36 20.68 13.83
C GLY A 361 8.89 20.28 13.86
N ALA A 362 8.36 19.94 15.05
CA ALA A 362 6.95 19.62 15.23
C ALA A 362 6.04 20.83 14.95
N LEU A 363 6.45 22.04 15.34
CA LEU A 363 5.72 23.27 15.01
C LEU A 363 5.69 23.50 13.50
N LEU A 364 6.84 23.43 12.84
CA LEU A 364 6.94 23.61 11.40
C LEU A 364 6.08 22.57 10.65
N ALA A 365 6.07 21.31 11.10
CA ALA A 365 5.22 20.25 10.57
C ALA A 365 3.73 20.53 10.76
N ALA A 366 3.33 21.12 11.89
CA ALA A 366 1.93 21.48 12.15
C ALA A 366 1.44 22.63 11.24
N PHE A 367 2.29 23.60 10.93
CA PHE A 367 1.93 24.75 10.07
C PHE A 367 2.12 24.50 8.57
N ALA A 368 2.97 23.54 8.17
CA ALA A 368 3.24 23.24 6.76
C ALA A 368 1.97 23.01 5.92
N PRO A 369 0.94 22.27 6.39
CA PRO A 369 -0.27 22.05 5.60
C PRO A 369 -1.03 23.34 5.30
N SER A 370 -1.18 24.26 6.27
CA SER A 370 -1.85 25.54 6.07
C SER A 370 -1.10 26.44 5.07
N VAL A 371 0.24 26.41 5.10
CA VAL A 371 1.07 27.15 4.13
C VAL A 371 0.91 26.59 2.71
N LEU A 372 0.93 25.26 2.56
CA LEU A 372 0.73 24.63 1.25
C LEU A 372 -0.70 24.81 0.72
N GLU A 373 -1.69 24.87 1.60
CA GLU A 373 -3.08 25.18 1.23
C GLU A 373 -3.22 26.62 0.72
N ASP A 374 -2.65 27.61 1.42
CA ASP A 374 -2.65 29.01 0.99
C ASP A 374 -1.98 29.16 -0.40
N ARG A 375 -0.84 28.49 -0.61
CA ARG A 375 -0.18 28.45 -1.93
C ARG A 375 -1.07 27.86 -3.01
N THR A 376 -1.73 26.74 -2.71
CA THR A 376 -2.66 26.09 -3.65
C THR A 376 -3.82 27.02 -4.03
N ARG A 377 -4.28 27.89 -3.11
CA ARG A 377 -5.32 28.88 -3.39
C ARG A 377 -4.82 30.02 -4.29
N ARG A 378 -3.55 30.40 -4.18
CA ARG A 378 -2.92 31.52 -4.92
C ARG A 378 -2.26 31.13 -6.24
N GLN A 379 -2.15 29.83 -6.54
CA GLN A 379 -1.50 29.40 -7.78
C GLN A 379 -2.27 29.93 -9.01
N PRO A 380 -1.57 30.26 -10.12
CA PRO A 380 -2.21 30.73 -11.35
C PRO A 380 -3.22 29.72 -11.91
N GLU A 381 -4.31 30.21 -12.51
CA GLU A 381 -5.39 29.38 -13.05
C GLU A 381 -5.73 29.76 -14.49
N PRO A 382 -5.63 28.82 -15.46
CA PRO A 382 -5.95 29.10 -16.87
C PRO A 382 -7.39 29.59 -17.10
N GLN A 383 -8.32 29.26 -16.21
CA GLN A 383 -9.72 29.69 -16.30
C GLN A 383 -9.91 31.20 -16.06
N SER A 384 -8.95 31.85 -15.40
CA SER A 384 -8.95 33.29 -15.10
C SER A 384 -8.45 34.17 -16.25
N LEU A 385 -7.90 33.56 -17.30
CA LEU A 385 -7.38 34.25 -18.47
C LEU A 385 -8.51 34.71 -19.41
N GLU A 386 -8.22 35.75 -20.20
CA GLU A 386 -9.09 36.21 -21.27
C GLU A 386 -9.03 35.25 -22.47
N THR A 387 -10.09 35.24 -23.31
CA THR A 387 -10.12 34.36 -24.48
C THR A 387 -8.99 34.71 -25.45
N GLY A 388 -8.17 33.72 -25.83
CA GLY A 388 -6.99 33.88 -26.67
C GLY A 388 -5.68 34.09 -25.89
N GLU A 389 -5.74 34.27 -24.57
CA GLU A 389 -4.56 34.45 -23.72
C GLU A 389 -3.98 33.10 -23.26
N VAL A 390 -2.66 33.05 -23.10
CA VAL A 390 -1.90 31.88 -22.64
C VAL A 390 -1.39 32.09 -21.22
N LEU A 391 -1.36 31.03 -20.43
CA LEU A 391 -0.62 31.01 -19.16
C LEU A 391 0.86 30.73 -19.47
N PRO A 392 1.79 31.68 -19.25
CA PRO A 392 3.20 31.51 -19.63
C PRO A 392 3.87 30.35 -18.88
N TRP A 393 4.84 29.69 -19.51
CA TRP A 393 5.60 28.59 -18.88
C TRP A 393 6.37 29.00 -17.62
N SER A 394 6.80 30.26 -17.53
CA SER A 394 7.46 30.82 -16.34
C SER A 394 6.60 30.75 -15.07
N GLU A 395 5.28 30.61 -15.20
CA GLU A 395 4.38 30.46 -14.06
C GLU A 395 4.41 29.05 -13.45
N ALA A 396 5.12 28.08 -14.06
CA ALA A 396 5.17 26.69 -13.59
C ALA A 396 5.72 26.56 -12.16
N GLU A 397 6.69 27.41 -11.79
CA GLU A 397 7.31 27.44 -10.45
C GLU A 397 6.33 27.86 -9.34
N LYS A 398 5.20 28.48 -9.70
CA LYS A 398 4.17 28.92 -8.76
C LYS A 398 3.12 27.84 -8.50
N LEU A 399 3.14 26.74 -9.25
CA LEU A 399 2.16 25.66 -9.13
C LEU A 399 2.50 24.76 -7.93
N GLN A 400 1.47 24.45 -7.14
CA GLN A 400 1.54 23.43 -6.07
C GLN A 400 0.85 22.13 -6.50
N THR A 401 -0.11 22.22 -7.42
CA THR A 401 -0.87 21.09 -7.96
C THR A 401 -1.16 21.30 -9.44
N THR A 402 -1.20 20.19 -10.20
CA THR A 402 -1.63 20.17 -11.60
C THR A 402 -3.14 20.01 -11.77
N HIS A 403 -3.93 19.94 -10.69
CA HIS A 403 -5.37 19.69 -10.74
C HIS A 403 -6.16 20.70 -11.58
N ARG A 404 -5.70 21.96 -11.63
CA ARG A 404 -6.31 23.03 -12.43
C ARG A 404 -5.78 23.12 -13.87
N LEU A 405 -4.81 22.28 -14.23
CA LEU A 405 -4.27 22.18 -15.58
C LEU A 405 -4.97 21.08 -16.36
N ASN A 406 -5.11 21.30 -17.66
CA ASN A 406 -5.60 20.30 -18.58
C ASN A 406 -4.41 19.56 -19.22
N LEU A 407 -3.83 18.58 -18.52
CA LEU A 407 -2.64 17.86 -19.00
C LEU A 407 -2.90 16.96 -20.21
N ARG A 408 -4.16 16.63 -20.50
CA ARG A 408 -4.53 15.62 -21.49
C ARG A 408 -5.84 15.97 -22.18
N PRO A 409 -5.95 15.88 -23.52
CA PRO A 409 -7.20 16.11 -24.21
C PRO A 409 -8.23 15.02 -23.85
N SER A 410 -9.50 15.40 -23.76
CA SER A 410 -10.60 14.41 -23.73
C SER A 410 -10.71 13.70 -25.09
N PRO A 411 -11.16 12.43 -25.15
CA PRO A 411 -11.38 11.74 -26.43
C PRO A 411 -12.23 12.52 -27.44
N SER A 412 -13.25 13.27 -26.98
CA SER A 412 -14.11 14.11 -27.82
C SER A 412 -13.51 15.45 -28.27
N ALA A 413 -12.32 15.80 -27.77
CA ALA A 413 -11.58 17.01 -28.16
C ALA A 413 -10.54 16.72 -29.24
N VAL A 414 -10.15 15.46 -29.41
CA VAL A 414 -9.28 14.97 -30.48
C VAL A 414 -9.88 15.31 -31.85
N GLY A 415 -9.03 15.67 -32.82
CA GLY A 415 -9.44 15.97 -34.19
C GLY A 415 -10.07 17.35 -34.42
N LYS A 416 -10.28 18.17 -33.38
CA LYS A 416 -10.89 19.51 -33.51
C LYS A 416 -9.94 20.61 -34.06
N ASN A 417 -8.84 20.24 -34.74
CA ASN A 417 -7.82 21.14 -35.34
C ASN A 417 -7.51 22.39 -34.51
N ARG A 418 -7.30 22.22 -33.21
CA ARG A 418 -6.95 23.34 -32.33
C ARG A 418 -5.48 23.68 -32.55
N GLN A 419 -5.20 24.91 -32.99
CA GLN A 419 -3.85 25.41 -33.27
C GLN A 419 -3.08 25.79 -31.98
N VAL A 420 -3.17 24.99 -30.92
CA VAL A 420 -2.57 25.31 -29.60
C VAL A 420 -1.05 25.43 -29.72
N ALA A 421 -0.43 24.47 -30.41
CA ALA A 421 0.99 24.46 -30.71
C ALA A 421 1.50 25.67 -31.51
N GLN A 422 0.62 26.40 -32.20
CA GLN A 422 0.99 27.53 -33.06
C GLN A 422 0.78 28.89 -32.38
N VAL A 423 0.24 28.90 -31.15
CA VAL A 423 0.03 30.15 -30.41
C VAL A 423 1.36 30.70 -29.90
N ASP A 424 1.44 32.02 -29.90
CA ASP A 424 2.60 32.73 -29.37
C ASP A 424 2.84 32.41 -27.89
N GLY A 425 4.09 32.09 -27.56
CA GLY A 425 4.52 31.76 -26.22
C GLY A 425 4.62 30.26 -25.94
N TRP A 426 4.63 29.39 -26.95
CA TRP A 426 4.96 27.97 -26.76
C TRP A 426 6.42 27.80 -26.26
N PRO A 427 6.68 26.92 -25.28
CA PRO A 427 5.69 26.13 -24.53
C PRO A 427 4.92 26.98 -23.52
N HIS A 428 3.67 26.60 -23.23
CA HIS A 428 2.80 27.32 -22.28
C HIS A 428 1.95 26.37 -21.41
N LEU A 429 1.44 26.86 -20.30
CA LEU A 429 0.64 26.11 -19.31
C LEU A 429 -0.88 26.11 -19.61
N GLY A 430 -1.25 26.49 -20.83
CA GLY A 430 -2.61 26.39 -21.35
C GLY A 430 -3.05 27.68 -22.00
N LEU A 431 -3.93 27.54 -22.99
CA LEU A 431 -4.56 28.62 -23.73
C LEU A 431 -6.06 28.65 -23.40
N ARG A 432 -6.59 29.83 -23.13
CA ARG A 432 -8.03 30.03 -22.99
C ARG A 432 -8.70 30.03 -24.37
N ILE A 433 -9.39 28.94 -24.71
CA ILE A 433 -10.02 28.80 -26.03
C ILE A 433 -11.36 29.54 -26.08
N ASN A 434 -12.16 29.44 -25.02
CA ASN A 434 -13.42 30.16 -24.83
C ASN A 434 -13.81 30.14 -23.35
N GLY A 435 -14.97 30.71 -23.00
CA GLY A 435 -15.45 30.86 -21.61
C GLY A 435 -15.50 29.61 -20.72
N ASN A 436 -15.47 28.39 -21.27
CA ASN A 436 -15.43 27.17 -20.45
C ASN A 436 -14.29 26.21 -20.80
N VAL A 437 -13.55 26.45 -21.90
CA VAL A 437 -12.59 25.49 -22.44
C VAL A 437 -11.18 26.06 -22.40
N VAL A 438 -10.27 25.28 -21.82
CA VAL A 438 -8.82 25.52 -21.83
C VAL A 438 -8.17 24.43 -22.70
N SER A 439 -7.12 24.81 -23.43
CA SER A 439 -6.32 23.88 -24.22
C SER A 439 -5.60 22.86 -23.35
N VAL A 440 -5.03 21.83 -23.99
CA VAL A 440 -4.06 20.97 -23.34
C VAL A 440 -2.80 21.80 -23.02
N THR A 441 -2.14 21.50 -21.89
CA THR A 441 -0.89 22.14 -21.46
C THR A 441 0.31 21.24 -21.75
N LEU A 442 1.50 21.82 -21.91
CA LEU A 442 2.73 21.05 -21.78
C LEU A 442 2.88 20.58 -20.32
N ASP A 443 3.50 19.43 -20.06
CA ASP A 443 3.52 18.84 -18.72
C ASP A 443 4.58 19.50 -17.84
N PRO A 444 4.21 20.28 -16.80
CA PRO A 444 5.18 20.95 -15.96
C PRO A 444 5.79 20.05 -14.89
N ARG A 445 5.37 18.77 -14.82
CA ARG A 445 5.79 17.85 -13.76
C ARG A 445 7.24 17.37 -13.92
N PRO A 446 7.88 16.89 -12.84
CA PRO A 446 7.51 17.15 -11.44
C PRO A 446 7.51 18.65 -11.14
N LEU A 447 6.60 19.10 -10.27
CA LEU A 447 6.50 20.52 -9.92
C LEU A 447 7.67 20.92 -9.03
N ALA A 448 8.25 22.09 -9.30
CA ALA A 448 9.34 22.64 -8.52
C ALA A 448 8.95 22.79 -7.03
N PRO A 449 9.92 22.69 -6.11
CA PRO A 449 9.67 22.95 -4.70
C PRO A 449 9.11 24.35 -4.46
N PRO A 450 8.25 24.52 -3.46
CA PRO A 450 7.72 25.84 -3.13
C PRO A 450 8.86 26.76 -2.64
N SER A 451 8.94 27.96 -3.22
CA SER A 451 9.76 29.05 -2.66
C SER A 451 9.06 29.63 -1.42
N LEU A 452 9.61 29.37 -0.24
CA LEU A 452 9.05 29.80 1.06
C LEU A 452 9.94 30.85 1.75
N GLY A 453 10.79 31.55 0.99
CA GLY A 453 11.75 32.52 1.52
C GLY A 453 12.95 31.85 2.20
N GLN A 454 13.44 32.43 3.29
CA GLN A 454 14.52 31.83 4.09
C GLN A 454 13.93 31.19 5.35
N GLY A 455 14.29 29.93 5.64
CA GLY A 455 13.92 29.29 6.90
C GLY A 455 13.68 27.79 6.83
N ALA A 456 13.49 27.19 8.01
CA ALA A 456 13.44 25.75 8.23
C ALA A 456 12.16 25.04 7.72
N LEU A 457 11.22 25.77 7.10
CA LEU A 457 10.00 25.17 6.56
C LEU A 457 10.30 24.30 5.32
N HIS A 458 11.35 24.63 4.56
CA HIS A 458 11.81 23.88 3.38
C HIS A 458 12.11 22.41 3.70
N ALA A 459 12.77 22.14 4.82
CA ALA A 459 13.07 20.77 5.27
C ALA A 459 11.79 19.95 5.54
N VAL A 460 10.73 20.59 6.01
CA VAL A 460 9.45 19.94 6.35
C VAL A 460 8.56 19.78 5.12
N THR A 461 8.52 20.79 4.25
CA THR A 461 7.79 20.72 2.98
C THR A 461 8.48 19.82 1.96
N GLY A 462 9.72 19.41 2.23
CA GLY A 462 10.47 18.50 1.37
C GLY A 462 11.16 19.21 0.21
N SER A 463 11.42 20.51 0.33
CA SER A 463 12.19 21.27 -0.66
C SER A 463 13.70 21.00 -0.53
N GLU A 464 14.17 20.61 0.67
CA GLU A 464 15.56 20.27 0.99
C GLU A 464 15.60 18.91 1.70
N GLY A 465 15.20 17.86 0.99
CA GLY A 465 15.27 16.49 1.48
C GLY A 465 16.67 15.87 1.33
N PRO A 466 16.90 14.68 1.90
CA PRO A 466 18.15 13.95 1.72
C PRO A 466 18.33 13.36 0.30
N GLY A 467 17.29 13.40 -0.52
CA GLY A 467 17.29 12.83 -1.87
C GLY A 467 17.55 11.34 -1.92
N ARG A 468 17.83 10.86 -3.12
CA ARG A 468 18.27 9.52 -3.44
C ARG A 468 18.91 9.49 -4.81
N GLU A 469 20.12 8.95 -4.88
CA GLU A 469 20.71 8.50 -6.15
C GLU A 469 20.26 7.07 -6.48
N ALA A 470 19.88 6.85 -7.73
CA ALA A 470 19.53 5.54 -8.24
C ALA A 470 20.54 5.14 -9.32
N ALA A 471 21.16 3.97 -9.16
CA ALA A 471 22.08 3.42 -10.17
C ALA A 471 21.37 3.07 -11.49
N THR A 472 20.05 2.89 -11.45
CA THR A 472 19.26 2.54 -12.63
C THR A 472 17.82 3.00 -12.49
N TRP A 473 17.29 3.51 -13.59
CA TRP A 473 15.90 3.95 -13.71
C TRP A 473 15.04 2.96 -14.48
N SER A 474 13.75 2.97 -14.18
CA SER A 474 12.72 2.31 -14.97
C SER A 474 11.59 3.32 -15.23
N PRO A 475 10.76 3.12 -16.27
CA PRO A 475 9.62 4.00 -16.53
C PRO A 475 8.71 4.19 -15.32
N SER A 476 8.43 3.12 -14.56
CA SER A 476 7.61 3.18 -13.35
C SER A 476 8.25 3.98 -12.21
N ARG A 477 9.57 3.89 -12.02
CA ARG A 477 10.30 4.69 -11.02
C ARG A 477 10.25 6.17 -11.38
N LEU A 478 10.55 6.50 -12.63
CA LEU A 478 10.50 7.88 -13.14
C LEU A 478 9.08 8.44 -13.02
N GLN A 479 8.07 7.68 -13.44
CA GLN A 479 6.66 8.07 -13.36
C GLN A 479 6.23 8.42 -11.94
N ALA A 480 6.68 7.67 -10.93
CA ALA A 480 6.35 7.96 -9.54
C ALA A 480 6.86 9.34 -9.12
N TRP A 481 8.10 9.67 -9.48
CA TRP A 481 8.71 10.98 -9.21
C TRP A 481 8.02 12.11 -9.99
N VAL A 482 7.68 11.88 -11.27
CA VAL A 482 6.90 12.83 -12.08
C VAL A 482 5.55 13.13 -11.43
N VAL A 483 4.82 12.11 -10.95
CA VAL A 483 3.49 12.31 -10.36
C VAL A 483 3.56 13.02 -9.01
N CYS A 484 4.41 12.55 -8.10
CA CYS A 484 4.55 13.12 -6.76
C CYS A 484 5.90 12.72 -6.14
N PRO A 485 6.88 13.64 -6.08
CA PRO A 485 8.20 13.36 -5.51
C PRO A 485 8.14 12.84 -4.06
N ARG A 486 7.25 13.41 -3.22
CA ARG A 486 7.04 12.92 -1.84
C ARG A 486 6.64 11.44 -1.79
N LYS A 487 5.71 11.03 -2.66
CA LYS A 487 5.26 9.63 -2.71
C LYS A 487 6.40 8.73 -3.16
N ALA A 488 7.07 9.10 -4.24
CA ALA A 488 8.17 8.34 -4.81
C ALA A 488 9.32 8.17 -3.79
N TRP A 489 9.66 9.22 -3.06
CA TRP A 489 10.66 9.16 -2.01
C TRP A 489 10.29 8.19 -0.88
N LEU A 490 9.06 8.28 -0.35
CA LEU A 490 8.59 7.39 0.71
C LEU A 490 8.57 5.91 0.28
N GLU A 491 8.00 5.63 -0.90
CA GLU A 491 7.92 4.26 -1.41
C GLU A 491 9.29 3.72 -1.81
N GLN A 492 10.08 4.49 -2.56
CA GLN A 492 11.30 3.97 -3.12
C GLN A 492 12.43 3.98 -2.08
N ALA A 493 12.64 5.09 -1.35
CA ALA A 493 13.79 5.24 -0.44
C ALA A 493 13.57 4.57 0.92
N PHE A 494 12.32 4.51 1.41
CA PHE A 494 12.00 3.96 2.73
C PHE A 494 11.13 2.69 2.70
N ASP A 495 10.73 2.23 1.51
CA ASP A 495 9.84 1.08 1.35
C ASP A 495 8.52 1.24 2.13
N VAL A 496 8.06 2.50 2.26
CA VAL A 496 6.80 2.83 2.92
C VAL A 496 5.68 2.63 1.91
N SER A 497 4.83 1.64 2.17
CA SER A 497 3.62 1.38 1.40
C SER A 497 2.44 1.18 2.35
N GLY A 498 1.24 1.52 1.86
CA GLY A 498 0.00 1.26 2.59
C GLY A 498 -0.32 -0.23 2.61
N GLU A 499 -1.11 -0.67 3.57
CA GLU A 499 -1.57 -2.05 3.64
C GLU A 499 -2.37 -2.41 2.38
N GLU A 500 -1.94 -3.47 1.67
CA GLU A 500 -2.71 -4.04 0.56
C GLU A 500 -3.96 -4.73 1.13
N THR A 501 -5.13 -4.12 0.99
CA THR A 501 -6.40 -4.78 1.32
C THR A 501 -6.65 -5.91 0.33
N GLY A 502 -6.72 -7.15 0.81
CA GLY A 502 -7.02 -8.31 -0.04
C GLY A 502 -8.38 -8.15 -0.74
N ALA A 503 -8.37 -8.13 -2.08
CA ALA A 503 -9.59 -8.03 -2.87
C ALA A 503 -10.37 -9.36 -2.87
N GLU A 504 -11.70 -9.28 -2.90
CA GLU A 504 -12.53 -10.47 -3.04
C GLU A 504 -12.47 -11.07 -4.46
N ASP A 505 -12.25 -10.23 -5.46
CA ASP A 505 -12.15 -10.55 -6.89
C ASP A 505 -10.70 -10.93 -7.29
N ILE A 506 -10.52 -11.39 -8.53
CA ILE A 506 -9.20 -11.61 -9.10
C ILE A 506 -8.42 -10.31 -9.17
N ASP A 507 -7.16 -10.35 -8.70
CA ASP A 507 -6.31 -9.17 -8.75
C ASP A 507 -6.16 -8.69 -10.20
N ARG A 508 -6.38 -7.40 -10.43
CA ARG A 508 -6.31 -6.81 -11.77
C ARG A 508 -4.94 -7.00 -12.43
N ARG A 509 -3.86 -7.12 -11.64
CA ARG A 509 -2.52 -7.42 -12.14
C ARG A 509 -2.48 -8.81 -12.77
N GLU A 510 -3.13 -9.81 -12.17
CA GLU A 510 -3.18 -11.16 -12.74
C GLU A 510 -3.99 -11.22 -14.04
N GLN A 511 -5.02 -10.38 -14.17
CA GLN A 511 -5.75 -10.22 -15.43
C GLN A 511 -4.87 -9.57 -16.49
N GLY A 512 -4.09 -8.55 -16.13
CA GLY A 512 -3.06 -7.98 -17.00
C GLY A 512 -2.05 -9.03 -17.42
N ASP A 513 -1.39 -9.69 -16.46
CA ASP A 513 -0.37 -10.71 -16.68
C ASP A 513 -0.88 -11.87 -17.57
N LEU A 514 -2.18 -12.20 -17.53
CA LEU A 514 -2.79 -13.17 -18.45
C LEU A 514 -2.75 -12.68 -19.91
N VAL A 515 -3.08 -11.42 -20.16
CA VAL A 515 -3.08 -10.82 -21.51
C VAL A 515 -1.66 -10.75 -22.07
N HIS A 516 -0.67 -10.34 -21.27
CA HIS A 516 0.74 -10.33 -21.65
C HIS A 516 1.26 -11.73 -21.99
N ARG A 517 1.00 -12.72 -21.12
CA ARG A 517 1.41 -14.11 -21.37
C ARG A 517 0.77 -14.69 -22.63
N PHE A 518 -0.49 -14.38 -22.88
CA PHE A 518 -1.16 -14.80 -24.11
C PHE A 518 -0.52 -14.19 -25.35
N GLU A 519 -0.29 -12.87 -25.37
CA GLU A 519 0.36 -12.17 -26.49
C GLU A 519 1.72 -12.80 -26.81
N GLU A 520 2.58 -12.94 -25.80
CA GLU A 520 3.91 -13.52 -25.98
C GLU A 520 3.82 -14.97 -26.47
N THR A 521 2.98 -15.81 -25.84
CA THR A 521 2.82 -17.21 -26.24
C THR A 521 2.29 -17.33 -27.66
N SER A 522 1.36 -16.45 -28.06
CA SER A 522 0.79 -16.40 -29.40
C SER A 522 1.84 -16.02 -30.45
N LEU A 523 2.60 -14.95 -30.21
CA LEU A 523 3.66 -14.50 -31.11
C LEU A 523 4.77 -15.54 -31.22
N ARG A 524 5.21 -16.11 -30.09
CA ARG A 524 6.26 -17.13 -30.07
C ARG A 524 5.86 -18.43 -30.78
N ALA A 525 4.58 -18.78 -30.76
CA ALA A 525 4.05 -19.90 -31.55
C ALA A 525 4.08 -19.62 -33.07
N HIS A 526 4.27 -18.37 -33.49
CA HIS A 526 4.34 -17.94 -34.89
C HIS A 526 5.74 -17.42 -35.26
N GLY A 527 6.56 -18.29 -35.85
CA GLY A 527 7.94 -17.98 -36.25
C GLY A 527 8.97 -18.64 -35.34
N ILE A 528 10.22 -18.20 -35.42
CA ILE A 528 11.32 -18.70 -34.57
C ILE A 528 11.83 -17.53 -33.74
N TRP A 529 11.99 -17.77 -32.45
CA TRP A 529 12.28 -16.74 -31.44
C TRP A 529 13.44 -17.18 -30.55
N SER A 530 14.23 -16.21 -30.08
CA SER A 530 15.20 -16.43 -29.01
C SER A 530 14.50 -16.68 -27.68
N GLU A 531 15.21 -17.24 -26.68
CA GLU A 531 14.64 -17.43 -25.34
C GLU A 531 14.21 -16.09 -24.72
N GLU A 532 14.96 -15.03 -24.99
CA GLU A 532 14.77 -13.70 -24.44
C GLU A 532 13.63 -12.91 -25.12
N GLY A 533 13.07 -13.41 -26.23
CA GLY A 533 11.88 -12.84 -26.88
C GLY A 533 12.14 -12.04 -28.16
N TRP A 534 13.31 -12.22 -28.80
CA TRP A 534 13.63 -11.60 -30.08
C TRP A 534 13.33 -12.55 -31.24
N ARG A 535 12.70 -12.07 -32.31
CA ARG A 535 12.40 -12.90 -33.49
C ARG A 535 13.66 -13.12 -34.32
N THR A 536 13.95 -14.38 -34.63
CA THR A 536 15.13 -14.79 -35.42
C THR A 536 14.77 -15.33 -36.80
N SER A 537 13.49 -15.64 -37.06
CA SER A 537 13.00 -15.96 -38.40
C SER A 537 12.88 -14.71 -39.28
N GLU A 538 12.73 -14.90 -40.60
CA GLU A 538 12.52 -13.81 -41.56
C GLU A 538 11.33 -12.91 -41.18
N SER A 539 11.48 -11.60 -41.46
CA SER A 539 10.44 -10.60 -41.22
C SER A 539 9.21 -10.89 -42.07
N GLY A 540 8.04 -10.83 -41.43
CA GLY A 540 6.75 -11.06 -42.07
C GLY A 540 5.61 -10.84 -41.08
N PRO A 541 4.41 -10.50 -41.58
CA PRO A 541 3.28 -10.17 -40.74
C PRO A 541 2.82 -11.38 -39.93
N PHE A 542 2.24 -11.12 -38.75
CA PHE A 542 1.62 -12.17 -37.95
C PHE A 542 0.35 -12.67 -38.66
N ALA A 543 0.48 -13.77 -39.39
CA ALA A 543 -0.59 -14.32 -40.21
C ALA A 543 -0.66 -15.86 -40.07
N PRO A 544 -1.15 -16.38 -38.92
CA PRO A 544 -1.39 -17.81 -38.77
C PRO A 544 -2.34 -18.33 -39.86
N GLN A 545 -2.03 -19.46 -40.48
CA GLN A 545 -2.83 -20.05 -41.56
C GLN A 545 -4.23 -20.47 -41.08
N ASP A 546 -4.32 -21.00 -39.86
CA ASP A 546 -5.56 -21.38 -39.20
C ASP A 546 -5.58 -20.76 -37.80
N LEU A 547 -6.38 -19.71 -37.64
CA LEU A 547 -6.54 -19.00 -36.37
C LEU A 547 -7.18 -19.86 -35.28
N ASP A 548 -8.07 -20.79 -35.62
CA ASP A 548 -8.72 -21.67 -34.64
C ASP A 548 -7.71 -22.68 -34.09
N ALA A 549 -6.84 -23.23 -34.96
CA ALA A 549 -5.78 -24.14 -34.54
C ALA A 549 -4.71 -23.43 -33.70
N HIS A 550 -4.27 -22.24 -34.13
CA HIS A 550 -3.31 -21.42 -33.39
C HIS A 550 -3.85 -21.08 -31.99
N TRP A 551 -5.10 -20.61 -31.91
CA TRP A 551 -5.79 -20.32 -30.67
C TRP A 551 -5.76 -21.48 -29.68
N ARG A 552 -6.15 -22.69 -30.10
CA ARG A 552 -6.18 -23.88 -29.22
C ARG A 552 -4.80 -24.16 -28.63
N SER A 553 -3.77 -24.17 -29.48
CA SER A 553 -2.39 -24.42 -29.04
C SER A 553 -1.89 -23.36 -28.06
N THR A 554 -2.18 -22.08 -28.30
CA THR A 554 -1.76 -20.98 -27.42
C THR A 554 -2.49 -21.04 -26.08
N ILE A 555 -3.80 -21.28 -26.10
CA ILE A 555 -4.61 -21.33 -24.90
C ILE A 555 -4.24 -22.50 -23.99
N ASP A 556 -4.00 -23.68 -24.55
CA ASP A 556 -3.60 -24.85 -23.76
C ASP A 556 -2.30 -24.55 -22.98
N ALA A 557 -1.32 -23.91 -23.62
CA ALA A 557 -0.07 -23.48 -22.98
C ALA A 557 -0.29 -22.41 -21.89
N VAL A 558 -1.20 -21.44 -22.12
CA VAL A 558 -1.53 -20.40 -21.14
C VAL A 558 -2.27 -20.96 -19.91
N PHE A 559 -3.13 -21.97 -20.12
CA PHE A 559 -3.84 -22.66 -19.03
C PHE A 559 -2.88 -23.37 -18.07
N GLU A 560 -1.89 -24.07 -18.61
CA GLU A 560 -0.88 -24.78 -17.83
C GLU A 560 -0.11 -23.82 -16.90
N GLN A 561 0.10 -22.59 -17.36
CA GLN A 561 0.86 -21.57 -16.64
C GLN A 561 -0.01 -20.68 -15.72
N THR A 562 -1.34 -20.83 -15.71
CA THR A 562 -2.25 -19.92 -14.97
C THR A 562 -3.19 -20.69 -14.04
N PRO A 563 -2.77 -20.98 -12.80
CA PRO A 563 -3.52 -21.87 -11.89
C PRO A 563 -4.96 -21.44 -11.59
N TRP A 564 -5.24 -20.14 -11.56
CA TRP A 564 -6.59 -19.67 -11.24
C TRP A 564 -7.60 -19.97 -12.36
N LEU A 565 -7.17 -20.15 -13.62
CA LEU A 565 -8.06 -20.49 -14.73
C LEU A 565 -8.73 -21.86 -14.53
N ALA A 566 -8.08 -22.78 -13.81
CA ALA A 566 -8.63 -24.11 -13.51
C ALA A 566 -9.67 -24.10 -12.38
N ARG A 567 -9.84 -22.98 -11.65
CA ARG A 567 -10.77 -22.90 -10.53
C ARG A 567 -12.23 -22.89 -10.98
N THR A 568 -13.08 -23.41 -10.10
CA THR A 568 -14.53 -23.60 -10.32
C THR A 568 -15.40 -22.68 -9.46
N ASP A 569 -14.82 -21.77 -8.69
CA ASP A 569 -15.60 -20.73 -8.01
C ASP A 569 -16.16 -19.70 -9.00
N ALA A 570 -17.26 -19.06 -8.61
CA ALA A 570 -18.02 -18.17 -9.48
C ALA A 570 -17.18 -17.01 -10.05
N VAL A 571 -16.22 -16.49 -9.28
CA VAL A 571 -15.34 -15.40 -9.73
C VAL A 571 -14.41 -15.89 -10.83
N ALA A 572 -13.68 -16.99 -10.58
CA ALA A 572 -12.79 -17.58 -11.57
C ALA A 572 -13.53 -18.01 -12.85
N MET A 573 -14.73 -18.60 -12.72
CA MET A 573 -15.56 -18.96 -13.87
C MET A 573 -15.95 -17.73 -14.70
N HIS A 574 -16.44 -16.66 -14.05
CA HIS A 574 -16.84 -15.44 -14.76
C HIS A 574 -15.65 -14.78 -15.47
N ARG A 575 -14.49 -14.69 -14.79
CA ARG A 575 -13.28 -14.08 -15.34
C ARG A 575 -12.67 -14.89 -16.48
N ARG A 576 -12.64 -16.22 -16.38
CA ARG A 576 -12.22 -17.12 -17.46
C ARG A 576 -13.11 -16.93 -18.69
N ARG A 577 -14.44 -16.99 -18.51
CA ARG A 577 -15.40 -16.80 -19.60
C ARG A 577 -15.23 -15.45 -20.29
N ALA A 578 -14.98 -14.38 -19.54
CA ALA A 578 -14.68 -13.07 -20.10
C ALA A 578 -13.39 -13.09 -20.94
N ALA A 579 -12.31 -13.66 -20.40
CA ALA A 579 -11.00 -13.69 -21.05
C ALA A 579 -10.99 -14.51 -22.34
N MET A 580 -11.63 -15.68 -22.38
CA MET A 580 -11.43 -16.65 -23.47
C MET A 580 -12.67 -17.43 -23.93
N GLY A 581 -13.87 -17.04 -23.47
CA GLY A 581 -15.09 -17.81 -23.70
C GLY A 581 -15.14 -19.12 -22.89
N ASP A 582 -16.20 -19.90 -23.10
CA ASP A 582 -16.36 -21.23 -22.50
C ASP A 582 -16.51 -22.29 -23.61
N GLY A 583 -15.83 -23.42 -23.45
CA GLY A 583 -16.02 -24.61 -24.27
C GLY A 583 -17.18 -25.49 -23.78
N PRO A 584 -17.47 -26.61 -24.49
CA PRO A 584 -18.46 -27.58 -24.03
C PRO A 584 -18.08 -28.14 -22.66
N PRO A 585 -19.03 -28.36 -21.74
CA PRO A 585 -18.73 -28.85 -20.40
C PRO A 585 -18.02 -30.22 -20.44
N SER A 586 -16.89 -30.33 -19.74
CA SER A 586 -16.10 -31.56 -19.59
C SER A 586 -16.20 -32.12 -18.16
N ALA A 587 -16.07 -33.44 -18.03
CA ALA A 587 -16.02 -34.13 -16.74
C ALA A 587 -14.69 -33.92 -15.98
N THR A 588 -13.63 -33.51 -16.68
CA THR A 588 -12.27 -33.37 -16.12
C THR A 588 -11.92 -31.96 -15.64
N GLY A 589 -12.81 -30.99 -15.83
CA GLY A 589 -12.59 -29.59 -15.45
C GLY A 589 -13.05 -28.61 -16.52
N PRO A 590 -12.79 -27.31 -16.31
CA PRO A 590 -13.16 -26.27 -17.27
C PRO A 590 -12.33 -26.37 -18.55
N THR A 591 -13.01 -26.27 -19.69
CA THR A 591 -12.42 -26.28 -21.04
C THR A 591 -12.64 -24.93 -21.71
N PRO A 592 -11.61 -24.31 -22.32
CA PRO A 592 -11.76 -23.07 -23.06
C PRO A 592 -12.55 -23.23 -24.36
N SER A 593 -12.98 -22.11 -24.94
CA SER A 593 -13.66 -22.09 -26.23
C SER A 593 -12.75 -22.65 -27.33
N PRO A 594 -13.26 -23.48 -28.27
CA PRO A 594 -12.46 -24.04 -29.36
C PRO A 594 -12.16 -23.04 -30.48
N ARG A 595 -12.66 -21.80 -30.38
CA ARG A 595 -12.44 -20.70 -31.33
C ARG A 595 -12.00 -19.44 -30.58
N PRO A 596 -11.31 -18.49 -31.24
CA PRO A 596 -10.95 -17.21 -30.65
C PRO A 596 -12.18 -16.48 -30.12
N GLU A 597 -12.35 -16.48 -28.80
CA GLU A 597 -13.44 -15.82 -28.09
C GLU A 597 -12.90 -15.05 -26.88
N GLY A 598 -13.77 -14.23 -26.28
CA GLY A 598 -13.39 -13.40 -25.14
C GLY A 598 -12.37 -12.30 -25.51
N GLU A 599 -11.77 -11.70 -24.49
CA GLU A 599 -10.79 -10.62 -24.63
C GLU A 599 -9.52 -11.07 -25.37
N LEU A 600 -9.00 -12.27 -25.05
CA LEU A 600 -7.80 -12.84 -25.67
C LEU A 600 -8.02 -13.21 -27.13
N GLY A 601 -9.19 -13.79 -27.46
CA GLY A 601 -9.53 -14.10 -28.85
C GLY A 601 -9.65 -12.84 -29.72
N ARG A 602 -10.17 -11.74 -29.14
CA ARG A 602 -10.23 -10.44 -29.84
C ARG A 602 -8.85 -9.84 -30.05
N LEU A 603 -7.94 -9.98 -29.08
CA LEU A 603 -6.54 -9.59 -29.25
C LEU A 603 -5.91 -10.34 -30.43
N LEU A 604 -5.99 -11.67 -30.45
CA LEU A 604 -5.48 -12.50 -31.55
C LEU A 604 -6.02 -12.07 -32.93
N MET A 605 -7.33 -11.79 -33.01
CA MET A 605 -7.96 -11.31 -34.24
C MET A 605 -7.56 -9.88 -34.63
N ALA A 606 -7.16 -9.04 -33.67
CA ALA A 606 -6.67 -7.70 -33.94
C ALA A 606 -5.20 -7.75 -34.41
N ASP A 607 -4.38 -8.62 -33.81
CA ASP A 607 -2.99 -8.83 -34.20
C ASP A 607 -2.87 -9.35 -35.62
N SER A 608 -3.74 -10.28 -36.02
CA SER A 608 -3.74 -10.84 -37.38
C SER A 608 -4.09 -9.82 -38.47
N ARG A 609 -4.56 -8.63 -38.10
CA ARG A 609 -4.86 -7.51 -39.02
C ARG A 609 -3.71 -6.52 -39.15
N LEU A 610 -2.63 -6.69 -38.39
CA LEU A 610 -1.45 -5.84 -38.48
C LEU A 610 -0.55 -6.32 -39.63
N THR A 611 -1.03 -6.22 -40.87
CA THR A 611 -0.33 -6.76 -42.05
C THR A 611 0.80 -5.88 -42.56
N GLY A 612 0.81 -4.59 -42.19
CA GLY A 612 1.87 -3.62 -42.55
C GLY A 612 3.12 -3.69 -41.67
N VAL A 613 3.15 -4.60 -40.70
CA VAL A 613 4.27 -4.75 -39.77
C VAL A 613 4.62 -6.22 -39.54
N SER A 614 5.85 -6.47 -39.13
CA SER A 614 6.34 -7.77 -38.67
C SER A 614 6.66 -7.69 -37.18
N PRO A 615 6.09 -8.57 -36.32
CA PRO A 615 6.54 -8.67 -34.94
C PRO A 615 8.05 -8.92 -34.90
N LEU A 616 8.75 -8.09 -34.13
CA LEU A 616 10.21 -8.10 -34.00
C LEU A 616 10.63 -8.60 -32.61
N ALA A 617 9.94 -8.15 -31.57
CA ALA A 617 10.21 -8.53 -30.20
C ALA A 617 8.91 -8.63 -29.38
N ALA A 618 8.85 -9.56 -28.44
CA ALA A 618 7.72 -9.76 -27.52
C ALA A 618 8.25 -9.93 -26.10
N GLU A 619 7.67 -9.20 -25.14
CA GLU A 619 8.09 -9.19 -23.73
C GLU A 619 9.61 -9.03 -23.57
N TRP A 620 10.18 -8.08 -24.32
CA TRP A 620 11.62 -7.97 -24.54
C TRP A 620 12.29 -6.93 -23.64
N ALA A 621 13.38 -7.30 -22.98
CA ALA A 621 14.23 -6.35 -22.26
C ALA A 621 15.06 -5.53 -23.25
N ILE A 622 14.87 -4.22 -23.28
CA ILE A 622 15.62 -3.33 -24.19
C ILE A 622 17.08 -3.27 -23.74
N VAL A 623 17.96 -3.91 -24.51
CA VAL A 623 19.39 -4.04 -24.23
C VAL A 623 20.24 -3.80 -25.47
N ASN A 624 21.47 -3.33 -25.30
CA ASN A 624 22.45 -3.11 -26.37
C ASN A 624 23.00 -4.45 -26.93
N GLY A 625 23.98 -4.39 -27.84
CA GLY A 625 24.59 -5.60 -28.43
C GLY A 625 25.33 -6.50 -27.45
N GLU A 626 25.66 -5.99 -26.26
CA GLU A 626 26.34 -6.71 -25.17
C GLU A 626 25.36 -7.27 -24.13
N GLY A 627 24.05 -7.04 -24.30
CA GLY A 627 23.01 -7.45 -23.36
C GLY A 627 22.84 -6.51 -22.16
N GLU A 628 23.42 -5.32 -22.19
CA GLU A 628 23.30 -4.32 -21.13
C GLU A 628 22.19 -3.31 -21.39
N ALA A 629 21.60 -2.77 -20.32
CA ALA A 629 20.58 -1.72 -20.42
C ALA A 629 21.21 -0.42 -20.99
N PRO A 630 20.53 0.28 -21.91
CA PRO A 630 21.11 1.45 -22.56
C PRO A 630 21.26 2.64 -21.60
N THR A 631 22.28 3.44 -21.86
CA THR A 631 22.45 4.78 -21.27
C THR A 631 21.76 5.80 -22.17
N VAL A 632 20.78 6.51 -21.62
CA VAL A 632 19.95 7.48 -22.33
C VAL A 632 20.24 8.89 -21.84
N ALA A 633 20.51 9.82 -22.76
CA ALA A 633 20.57 11.25 -22.46
C ALA A 633 19.14 11.81 -22.35
N LEU A 634 18.76 12.30 -21.17
CA LEU A 634 17.41 12.80 -20.89
C LEU A 634 17.31 14.33 -21.07
N SER A 635 18.36 15.05 -20.68
CA SER A 635 18.48 16.51 -20.79
C SER A 635 19.96 16.90 -20.66
N ASP A 636 20.32 18.11 -21.08
CA ASP A 636 21.70 18.61 -20.97
C ASP A 636 22.15 18.78 -19.51
N ASP A 637 21.20 19.02 -18.60
CA ASP A 637 21.46 19.24 -17.16
C ASP A 637 21.70 17.94 -16.38
N VAL A 638 21.49 16.77 -16.98
CA VAL A 638 21.55 15.46 -16.30
C VAL A 638 22.47 14.53 -17.07
N PRO A 639 23.48 13.90 -16.42
CA PRO A 639 24.32 12.92 -17.10
C PRO A 639 23.47 11.76 -17.63
N GLY A 640 23.95 11.07 -18.67
CA GLY A 640 23.26 9.92 -19.24
C GLY A 640 22.84 8.91 -18.17
N GLN A 641 21.59 8.47 -18.22
CA GLN A 641 20.99 7.60 -17.22
C GLN A 641 20.80 6.19 -17.77
N ILE A 642 21.16 5.17 -16.99
CA ILE A 642 20.86 3.78 -17.34
C ILE A 642 19.35 3.57 -17.20
N LEU A 643 18.70 3.20 -18.30
CA LEU A 643 17.26 3.04 -18.38
C LEU A 643 16.88 1.59 -18.68
N ARG A 644 16.36 0.88 -17.68
CA ARG A 644 15.86 -0.49 -17.82
C ARG A 644 14.40 -0.48 -18.23
N CYS A 645 14.15 -0.89 -19.47
CA CYS A 645 12.84 -1.00 -20.08
C CYS A 645 12.58 -2.45 -20.51
N ARG A 646 11.33 -2.89 -20.39
CA ARG A 646 10.83 -4.13 -20.99
C ARG A 646 9.62 -3.77 -21.84
N ILE A 647 9.72 -3.96 -23.15
CA ILE A 647 8.64 -3.64 -24.09
C ILE A 647 7.78 -4.88 -24.31
N ASP A 648 6.46 -4.71 -24.25
CA ASP A 648 5.53 -5.83 -24.42
C ASP A 648 5.55 -6.34 -25.87
N ARG A 649 5.57 -5.42 -26.84
CA ARG A 649 5.73 -5.74 -28.25
C ARG A 649 6.45 -4.64 -29.03
N ALA A 650 7.40 -5.03 -29.87
CA ALA A 650 7.99 -4.17 -30.89
C ALA A 650 7.71 -4.78 -32.27
N ASP A 651 7.31 -3.96 -33.22
CA ASP A 651 7.12 -4.36 -34.60
C ASP A 651 8.05 -3.59 -35.54
N GLU A 652 8.62 -4.29 -36.52
CA GLU A 652 9.28 -3.70 -37.68
C GLU A 652 8.24 -3.34 -38.75
N VAL A 653 8.30 -2.14 -39.31
CA VAL A 653 7.43 -1.74 -40.43
C VAL A 653 7.90 -2.42 -41.70
N ILE A 654 6.98 -3.09 -42.40
CA ILE A 654 7.27 -3.73 -43.68
C ILE A 654 7.15 -2.66 -44.77
N LEU A 655 8.30 -2.20 -45.27
CA LEU A 655 8.38 -1.27 -46.39
C LEU A 655 8.66 -2.01 -47.70
N ASP A 656 7.85 -1.78 -48.71
CA ASP A 656 8.18 -2.17 -50.08
C ASP A 656 9.20 -1.19 -50.70
N GLU A 657 9.83 -1.62 -51.80
CA GLU A 657 10.91 -0.87 -52.45
C GLU A 657 10.46 0.54 -52.87
N ALA A 658 9.21 0.69 -53.31
CA ALA A 658 8.65 1.98 -53.70
C ALA A 658 8.56 2.96 -52.53
N ARG A 659 8.10 2.50 -51.35
CA ARG A 659 8.06 3.34 -50.15
C ARG A 659 9.44 3.65 -49.59
N ARG A 660 10.36 2.69 -49.67
CA ARG A 660 11.77 2.92 -49.29
C ARG A 660 12.38 4.03 -50.15
N GLN A 661 12.17 3.97 -51.46
CA GLN A 661 12.62 5.02 -52.38
C GLN A 661 11.96 6.37 -52.08
N ALA A 662 10.65 6.40 -51.81
CA ALA A 662 9.94 7.63 -51.43
C ALA A 662 10.48 8.24 -50.12
N ALA A 663 10.85 7.41 -49.14
CA ALA A 663 11.46 7.88 -47.89
C ALA A 663 12.84 8.52 -48.11
N VAL A 664 13.63 7.98 -49.04
CA VAL A 664 14.92 8.55 -49.45
C VAL A 664 14.73 9.89 -50.16
N GLU A 665 13.78 9.96 -51.11
CA GLU A 665 13.46 11.19 -51.84
C GLU A 665 12.92 12.30 -50.93
N ALA A 666 12.18 11.94 -49.89
CA ALA A 666 11.70 12.86 -48.86
C ALA A 666 12.79 13.29 -47.85
N GLY A 667 14.01 12.76 -47.96
CA GLY A 667 15.11 13.04 -47.03
C GLY A 667 14.89 12.48 -45.62
N LEU A 668 14.01 11.49 -45.47
CA LEU A 668 13.75 10.79 -44.20
C LEU A 668 14.73 9.63 -43.96
N MET A 669 15.33 9.13 -45.04
CA MET A 669 16.38 8.11 -45.06
C MET A 669 17.49 8.54 -46.02
N ASP A 670 18.73 8.18 -45.72
CA ASP A 670 19.86 8.27 -46.65
C ASP A 670 20.43 6.86 -46.94
N GLU A 671 21.55 6.77 -47.68
CA GLU A 671 22.24 5.48 -47.92
C GLU A 671 22.73 4.81 -46.62
N GLN A 672 22.83 5.56 -45.52
CA GLN A 672 23.19 5.12 -44.17
C GLN A 672 21.98 5.12 -43.23
N GLY A 673 20.77 5.22 -43.78
CA GLY A 673 19.54 5.46 -43.06
C GLY A 673 19.20 4.30 -42.13
N PRO A 674 18.17 4.45 -41.28
CA PRO A 674 17.85 3.41 -40.32
C PRO A 674 17.59 2.07 -41.03
N GLU A 675 18.21 1.01 -40.52
CA GLU A 675 18.02 -0.36 -41.01
C GLU A 675 16.54 -0.76 -40.88
N ARG A 676 15.92 -0.39 -39.76
CA ARG A 676 14.52 -0.70 -39.44
C ARG A 676 13.75 0.53 -39.00
N LEU A 677 12.51 0.62 -39.45
CA LEU A 677 11.51 1.48 -38.83
C LEU A 677 10.72 0.66 -37.82
N VAL A 678 10.61 1.15 -36.59
CA VAL A 678 10.07 0.40 -35.45
C VAL A 678 8.84 1.09 -34.87
N ILE A 679 7.82 0.30 -34.55
CA ILE A 679 6.67 0.71 -33.76
C ILE A 679 6.70 -0.03 -32.43
N LEU A 680 6.68 0.71 -31.32
CA LEU A 680 6.66 0.13 -29.97
C LEU A 680 5.25 0.15 -29.39
N ARG A 681 4.77 -0.99 -28.90
CA ARG A 681 3.42 -1.14 -28.34
C ARG A 681 3.48 -1.67 -26.93
N ASP A 682 2.78 -0.98 -26.04
CA ASP A 682 2.55 -1.41 -24.67
C ASP A 682 1.11 -1.93 -24.55
N LEU A 683 0.94 -3.09 -23.92
CA LEU A 683 -0.28 -3.86 -23.82
C LEU A 683 -0.98 -3.54 -22.51
N LYS A 684 -2.29 -3.30 -22.57
CA LYS A 684 -3.08 -2.90 -21.40
C LYS A 684 -4.45 -3.54 -21.42
N SER A 685 -4.75 -4.31 -20.38
CA SER A 685 -6.13 -4.73 -20.09
C SER A 685 -6.96 -3.51 -19.68
N VAL A 686 -8.12 -3.33 -20.31
CA VAL A 686 -9.07 -2.24 -20.05
C VAL A 686 -10.46 -2.82 -19.75
N VAL A 687 -11.07 -2.37 -18.66
CA VAL A 687 -12.44 -2.78 -18.32
C VAL A 687 -13.41 -2.03 -19.22
N GLY A 688 -14.04 -2.75 -20.16
CA GLY A 688 -15.19 -2.29 -20.95
C GLY A 688 -15.07 -0.86 -21.49
N PRO A 689 -14.30 -0.61 -22.57
CA PRO A 689 -14.38 0.70 -23.19
C PRO A 689 -15.76 0.85 -23.83
N GLU A 690 -16.60 1.68 -23.22
CA GLU A 690 -17.70 2.29 -23.96
C GLU A 690 -17.13 2.93 -25.24
N LYS A 691 -17.88 2.93 -26.35
CA LYS A 691 -17.44 3.60 -27.60
C LYS A 691 -16.99 5.05 -27.38
N SER A 692 -17.50 5.72 -26.33
CA SER A 692 -17.14 7.07 -25.93
C SER A 692 -15.71 7.22 -25.35
N LYS A 693 -15.07 6.12 -24.92
CA LYS A 693 -13.77 6.09 -24.22
C LYS A 693 -12.69 5.31 -24.99
N LEU A 694 -12.93 4.99 -26.25
CA LEU A 694 -12.16 4.05 -27.07
C LEU A 694 -10.65 4.41 -27.20
N GLN A 695 -10.24 5.65 -26.89
CA GLN A 695 -8.83 6.11 -26.94
C GLN A 695 -8.29 6.63 -25.59
N ASP A 696 -9.08 6.57 -24.50
CA ASP A 696 -8.71 7.22 -23.22
C ASP A 696 -7.38 6.71 -22.68
N ARG A 697 -7.14 5.40 -22.74
CA ARG A 697 -5.89 4.78 -22.27
C ARG A 697 -4.68 5.19 -23.10
N HIS A 698 -4.81 5.25 -24.43
CA HIS A 698 -3.74 5.68 -25.33
C HIS A 698 -3.36 7.14 -25.07
N LEU A 699 -4.36 8.02 -24.91
CA LEU A 699 -4.12 9.42 -24.52
C LEU A 699 -3.44 9.54 -23.16
N ARG A 700 -3.78 8.70 -22.17
CA ARG A 700 -3.07 8.68 -20.88
C ARG A 700 -1.60 8.31 -21.05
N ALA A 701 -1.32 7.31 -21.89
CA ALA A 701 0.05 6.86 -22.13
C ALA A 701 0.92 7.93 -22.82
N LEU A 702 0.34 8.77 -23.68
CA LEU A 702 1.04 9.86 -24.36
C LEU A 702 1.25 11.09 -23.47
N TYR A 703 0.25 11.47 -22.67
CA TYR A 703 0.24 12.77 -21.97
C TYR A 703 0.46 12.68 -20.46
N ASP A 704 -0.08 11.65 -19.80
CA ASP A 704 -0.01 11.52 -18.34
C ASP A 704 1.24 10.72 -17.90
N GLU A 705 1.76 9.86 -18.77
CA GLU A 705 2.81 8.88 -18.51
C GLU A 705 4.10 9.15 -19.32
N VAL A 706 5.25 8.72 -18.81
CA VAL A 706 6.54 8.78 -19.52
C VAL A 706 6.93 7.48 -20.21
N GLN A 707 6.12 6.42 -20.05
CA GLN A 707 6.52 5.05 -20.38
C GLN A 707 6.79 4.84 -21.87
N LEU A 708 5.90 5.29 -22.76
CA LEU A 708 6.09 5.11 -24.20
C LEU A 708 7.33 5.87 -24.72
N ALA A 709 7.58 7.08 -24.21
CA ALA A 709 8.77 7.83 -24.57
C ALA A 709 10.05 7.20 -24.01
N ALA A 710 10.02 6.69 -22.78
CA ALA A 710 11.11 5.94 -22.19
C ALA A 710 11.47 4.69 -23.01
N TYR A 711 10.47 3.98 -23.56
CA TYR A 711 10.68 2.86 -24.48
C TYR A 711 11.33 3.31 -25.79
N ALA A 712 10.82 4.36 -26.43
CA ALA A 712 11.38 4.88 -27.67
C ALA A 712 12.85 5.33 -27.52
N LEU A 713 13.14 6.11 -26.48
CA LEU A 713 14.49 6.61 -26.22
C LEU A 713 15.46 5.49 -25.85
N ALA A 714 15.03 4.52 -25.02
CA ALA A 714 15.84 3.35 -24.70
C ALA A 714 16.11 2.49 -25.96
N TRP A 715 15.11 2.32 -26.83
CA TRP A 715 15.25 1.53 -28.05
C TRP A 715 16.27 2.15 -29.00
N GLU A 716 16.11 3.43 -29.34
CA GLU A 716 17.05 4.13 -30.25
C GLU A 716 18.47 4.19 -29.65
N ALA A 717 18.62 4.29 -28.32
CA ALA A 717 19.92 4.23 -27.66
C ALA A 717 20.55 2.82 -27.69
N ALA A 718 19.75 1.76 -27.55
CA ALA A 718 20.20 0.36 -27.60
C ALA A 718 20.45 -0.15 -29.03
N ARG A 719 19.82 0.48 -30.02
CA ARG A 719 19.85 0.13 -31.45
C ARG A 719 19.95 1.41 -32.28
N PRO A 720 21.16 1.98 -32.44
CA PRO A 720 21.34 3.25 -33.16
C PRO A 720 20.93 3.23 -34.64
N MET A 721 20.88 2.05 -35.25
CA MET A 721 20.42 1.85 -36.63
C MET A 721 18.90 1.67 -36.75
N ASP A 722 18.15 1.57 -35.65
CA ASP A 722 16.68 1.52 -35.68
C ASP A 722 16.10 2.92 -35.50
N ARG A 723 14.98 3.21 -36.16
CA ARG A 723 14.22 4.45 -35.99
C ARG A 723 12.83 4.16 -35.46
N VAL A 724 12.49 4.67 -34.28
CA VAL A 724 11.15 4.51 -33.72
C VAL A 724 10.22 5.52 -34.39
N VAL A 725 9.34 5.07 -35.28
CA VAL A 725 8.42 5.92 -36.06
C VAL A 725 7.00 5.94 -35.51
N GLY A 726 6.73 5.17 -34.45
CA GLY A 726 5.47 5.23 -33.73
C GLY A 726 5.52 4.58 -32.36
N VAL A 727 4.68 5.05 -31.46
CA VAL A 727 4.44 4.41 -30.15
C VAL A 727 2.95 4.24 -29.91
N GLY A 728 2.58 3.15 -29.26
CA GLY A 728 1.19 2.73 -29.20
C GLY A 728 0.76 2.05 -27.92
N ILE A 729 -0.55 2.03 -27.70
CA ILE A 729 -1.18 1.15 -26.71
C ILE A 729 -2.07 0.15 -27.42
N SER A 730 -1.82 -1.12 -27.14
CA SER A 730 -2.73 -2.23 -27.42
C SER A 730 -3.71 -2.35 -26.25
N SER A 731 -4.95 -1.87 -26.42
CA SER A 731 -5.98 -1.92 -25.39
C SER A 731 -6.84 -3.17 -25.56
N VAL A 732 -6.96 -3.99 -24.53
CA VAL A 732 -7.64 -5.30 -24.58
C VAL A 732 -8.78 -5.33 -23.58
N GLY A 733 -10.01 -5.50 -24.06
CA GLY A 733 -11.20 -5.62 -23.22
C GLY A 733 -12.38 -6.18 -24.01
N ALA A 734 -13.53 -5.48 -23.97
CA ALA A 734 -14.70 -5.85 -24.77
C ALA A 734 -14.41 -5.90 -26.27
N ASP A 735 -13.46 -5.09 -26.74
CA ASP A 735 -12.81 -5.15 -28.05
C ASP A 735 -11.29 -4.97 -27.85
N ALA A 736 -10.51 -5.28 -28.88
CA ALA A 736 -9.07 -5.07 -28.90
C ALA A 736 -8.69 -4.03 -29.96
N TYR A 737 -7.92 -3.02 -29.57
CA TYR A 737 -7.47 -1.94 -30.46
C TYR A 737 -5.99 -1.66 -30.29
N HIS A 738 -5.28 -1.58 -31.41
CA HIS A 738 -3.88 -1.13 -31.45
C HIS A 738 -3.82 0.35 -31.86
N HIS A 739 -3.85 1.26 -30.89
CA HIS A 739 -3.67 2.68 -31.17
C HIS A 739 -2.18 3.00 -31.30
N VAL A 740 -1.80 3.77 -32.32
CA VAL A 740 -0.41 4.18 -32.55
C VAL A 740 -0.38 5.67 -32.86
N GLU A 741 0.42 6.43 -32.11
CA GLU A 741 0.78 7.80 -32.47
C GLU A 741 1.99 7.70 -33.41
N LEU A 742 1.75 8.02 -34.69
CA LEU A 742 2.78 7.94 -35.73
C LEU A 742 3.52 9.27 -35.84
N ASP A 743 4.83 9.18 -36.11
CA ASP A 743 5.65 10.33 -36.43
C ASP A 743 5.18 10.93 -37.76
N SER A 744 4.58 12.12 -37.71
CA SER A 744 3.96 12.75 -38.87
C SER A 744 4.94 13.02 -40.02
N ALA A 745 6.26 13.03 -39.75
CA ALA A 745 7.28 13.11 -40.79
C ALA A 745 7.20 11.92 -41.77
N TRP A 746 6.67 10.77 -41.33
CA TRP A 746 6.57 9.54 -42.13
C TRP A 746 5.16 9.31 -42.69
N SER A 747 4.24 10.25 -42.54
CA SER A 747 2.82 10.06 -42.87
C SER A 747 2.59 9.66 -44.34
N GLU A 748 3.31 10.28 -45.29
CA GLU A 748 3.19 9.94 -46.72
C GLU A 748 3.77 8.55 -47.04
N VAL A 749 4.91 8.19 -46.43
CA VAL A 749 5.57 6.88 -46.64
C VAL A 749 4.74 5.74 -46.07
N LEU A 750 4.11 5.97 -44.91
CA LEU A 750 3.35 4.96 -44.18
C LEU A 750 1.87 4.87 -44.61
N ASP A 751 1.45 5.70 -45.57
CA ASP A 751 0.05 5.75 -45.98
C ASP A 751 -0.43 4.42 -46.57
N GLY A 752 -1.66 4.06 -46.19
CA GLY A 752 -2.32 2.82 -46.58
C GLY A 752 -1.78 1.54 -45.93
N LEU A 753 -0.74 1.58 -45.08
CA LEU A 753 -0.27 0.40 -44.35
C LEU A 753 -1.17 0.07 -43.16
N GLU A 754 -1.47 -1.22 -42.95
CA GLU A 754 -2.24 -1.69 -41.79
C GLU A 754 -1.36 -1.77 -40.53
N LEU A 755 -1.05 -0.61 -39.95
CA LEU A 755 -0.19 -0.46 -38.75
C LEU A 755 -1.00 -0.43 -37.44
N GLY A 756 -2.32 -0.60 -37.51
CA GLY A 756 -3.27 -0.38 -36.43
C GLY A 756 -4.04 0.93 -36.60
N THR A 757 -4.71 1.39 -35.54
CA THR A 757 -5.46 2.65 -35.54
C THR A 757 -4.50 3.82 -35.33
N GLY A 758 -4.00 4.37 -36.44
CA GLY A 758 -3.12 5.55 -36.46
C GLY A 758 -3.77 6.80 -35.84
N THR A 759 -2.97 7.56 -35.12
CA THR A 759 -3.33 8.81 -34.45
C THR A 759 -2.26 9.88 -34.70
N ALA A 760 -2.67 11.14 -34.61
CA ALA A 760 -1.83 12.32 -34.79
C ALA A 760 -2.18 13.38 -33.71
N HIS A 761 -2.31 12.93 -32.46
CA HIS A 761 -2.70 13.75 -31.34
C HIS A 761 -1.66 14.81 -31.00
N LEU A 762 -0.37 14.54 -31.22
CA LEU A 762 0.73 15.42 -30.81
C LEU A 762 0.82 16.68 -31.67
N VAL A 763 0.31 16.67 -32.91
CA VAL A 763 0.24 17.85 -33.79
C VAL A 763 -0.51 19.02 -33.14
N GLN A 764 -1.44 18.72 -32.24
CA GLN A 764 -2.20 19.76 -31.54
C GLN A 764 -1.38 20.50 -30.47
N THR A 765 -0.40 19.82 -29.85
CA THR A 765 0.31 20.29 -28.65
C THR A 765 1.78 20.63 -28.89
N HIS A 766 2.39 20.04 -29.92
CA HIS A 766 3.78 20.24 -30.28
C HIS A 766 3.86 20.80 -31.71
N PRO A 767 4.54 21.95 -31.94
CA PRO A 767 4.61 22.52 -33.27
C PRO A 767 5.43 21.61 -34.21
N SER A 768 5.45 21.91 -35.51
CA SER A 768 6.39 21.31 -36.49
C SER A 768 7.64 22.16 -36.77
N THR A 769 7.57 23.48 -36.52
CA THR A 769 8.72 24.41 -36.58
C THR A 769 8.75 25.28 -35.32
N LEU A 770 9.92 25.40 -34.67
CA LEU A 770 10.10 26.30 -33.55
C LEU A 770 10.26 27.74 -34.05
N ARG A 771 10.21 28.71 -33.13
CA ARG A 771 10.35 30.13 -33.45
C ARG A 771 11.73 30.53 -33.98
N ASP A 772 12.76 29.82 -33.54
CA ASP A 772 14.14 29.96 -34.04
C ASP A 772 14.31 29.35 -35.45
N GLY A 773 13.25 28.79 -36.02
CA GLY A 773 13.25 28.14 -37.32
C GLY A 773 13.59 26.66 -37.28
N THR A 774 13.93 26.09 -36.11
CA THR A 774 14.34 24.69 -35.99
C THR A 774 13.19 23.74 -36.36
N PRO A 775 13.29 22.94 -37.44
CA PRO A 775 12.26 21.99 -37.84
C PRO A 775 12.38 20.69 -37.02
N ALA A 776 11.25 20.14 -36.58
CA ALA A 776 11.16 18.82 -35.96
C ALA A 776 9.70 18.38 -35.95
N SER A 777 9.44 17.10 -36.21
CA SER A 777 8.07 16.61 -36.14
C SER A 777 7.49 16.74 -34.72
N PRO A 778 6.17 16.92 -34.57
CA PRO A 778 5.50 16.93 -33.27
C PRO A 778 5.85 15.73 -32.39
N PHE A 779 6.01 14.56 -33.00
CA PHE A 779 6.43 13.33 -32.31
C PHE A 779 7.84 13.46 -31.71
N ARG A 780 8.82 13.99 -32.47
CA ARG A 780 10.18 14.18 -31.96
C ARG A 780 10.25 15.24 -30.87
N ARG A 781 9.45 16.30 -30.97
CA ARG A 781 9.36 17.31 -29.91
C ARG A 781 8.72 16.75 -28.64
N TRP A 782 7.70 15.91 -28.78
CA TRP A 782 7.12 15.20 -27.65
C TRP A 782 8.14 14.27 -26.98
N LEU A 783 8.95 13.52 -27.74
CA LEU A 783 10.03 12.71 -27.17
C LEU A 783 11.03 13.57 -26.38
N GLN A 784 11.44 14.72 -26.93
CA GLN A 784 12.32 15.67 -26.24
C GLN A 784 11.70 16.20 -24.94
N GLU A 785 10.41 16.56 -24.98
CA GLU A 785 9.72 17.06 -23.79
C GLU A 785 9.53 15.98 -22.71
N ARG A 786 9.19 14.75 -23.10
CA ARG A 786 9.13 13.60 -22.18
C ARG A 786 10.52 13.29 -21.60
N ALA A 787 11.58 13.38 -22.40
CA ALA A 787 12.96 13.23 -21.93
C ALA A 787 13.30 14.28 -20.86
N LEU A 788 12.98 15.55 -21.10
CA LEU A 788 13.16 16.63 -20.13
C LEU A 788 12.35 16.39 -18.84
N THR A 789 11.11 15.93 -18.97
CA THR A 789 10.24 15.56 -17.82
C THR A 789 10.87 14.47 -16.97
N MET A 790 11.45 13.44 -17.61
CA MET A 790 12.21 12.39 -16.92
C MET A 790 13.50 12.93 -16.30
N GLY A 791 14.23 13.81 -17.00
CA GLY A 791 15.43 14.48 -16.47
C GLY A 791 15.14 15.27 -15.19
N LYS A 792 14.05 16.05 -15.17
CA LYS A 792 13.58 16.74 -13.96
C LYS A 792 13.23 15.78 -12.83
N ALA A 793 12.68 14.60 -13.12
CA ALA A 793 12.40 13.59 -12.11
C ALA A 793 13.68 13.01 -11.50
N VAL A 794 14.72 12.81 -12.32
CA VAL A 794 16.05 12.42 -11.84
C VAL A 794 16.65 13.51 -10.96
N LEU A 795 16.64 14.77 -11.41
CA LEU A 795 17.12 15.91 -10.62
C LEU A 795 16.39 16.04 -9.28
N ALA A 796 15.05 15.93 -9.28
CA ALA A 796 14.27 16.02 -8.07
C ALA A 796 14.66 14.91 -7.06
N SER A 797 14.93 13.71 -7.56
CA SER A 797 15.44 12.61 -6.74
C SER A 797 16.83 12.91 -6.18
N THR A 798 17.78 13.31 -7.02
CA THR A 798 19.18 13.52 -6.61
C THR A 798 19.37 14.72 -5.70
N GLU A 799 18.65 15.83 -5.97
CA GLU A 799 18.72 17.06 -5.19
C GLU A 799 17.85 17.05 -3.94
N GLY A 800 17.07 15.99 -3.71
CA GLY A 800 16.20 15.89 -2.54
C GLY A 800 14.97 16.78 -2.57
N GLN A 801 14.51 17.13 -3.77
CA GLN A 801 13.23 17.80 -3.98
C GLN A 801 12.09 16.78 -3.83
N VAL A 802 11.72 16.51 -2.58
CA VAL A 802 10.69 15.54 -2.16
C VAL A 802 9.38 16.24 -1.77
N ASN A 803 9.09 17.38 -2.41
CA ASN A 803 7.88 18.15 -2.17
C ASN A 803 6.62 17.33 -2.54
N PRO A 804 5.53 17.48 -1.78
CA PRO A 804 4.26 16.84 -2.12
C PRO A 804 3.60 17.57 -3.28
N THR A 805 2.96 16.82 -4.18
CA THR A 805 2.12 17.35 -5.27
C THR A 805 0.68 16.87 -5.04
N PRO A 806 -0.11 17.56 -4.19
CA PRO A 806 -1.48 17.15 -3.90
C PRO A 806 -2.32 17.06 -5.18
N SER A 807 -3.08 15.97 -5.33
CA SER A 807 -3.96 15.75 -6.48
C SER A 807 -5.09 14.82 -6.08
N LYS A 808 -6.08 14.58 -6.97
CA LYS A 808 -7.13 13.59 -6.72
C LYS A 808 -6.58 12.19 -6.43
N ALA A 809 -5.33 11.88 -6.84
CA ALA A 809 -4.70 10.60 -6.55
C ALA A 809 -4.37 10.41 -5.06
N CYS A 810 -4.42 11.47 -4.24
CA CYS A 810 -4.16 11.39 -2.81
C CYS A 810 -5.20 10.56 -2.05
N SER A 811 -6.46 10.48 -2.54
CA SER A 811 -7.51 9.68 -1.90
C SER A 811 -7.22 8.18 -1.88
N SER A 812 -6.45 7.69 -2.85
CA SER A 812 -6.04 6.29 -2.98
C SER A 812 -4.53 6.14 -2.94
N CYS A 813 -3.82 7.11 -2.36
CA CYS A 813 -2.37 7.08 -2.26
C CYS A 813 -1.95 6.10 -1.16
N SER A 814 -1.08 5.16 -1.51
CA SER A 814 -0.45 4.18 -0.62
C SER A 814 0.19 4.82 0.62
N VAL A 815 0.74 6.02 0.49
CA VAL A 815 1.43 6.71 1.59
C VAL A 815 0.59 7.86 2.18
N ALA A 816 -0.72 7.89 1.95
CA ALA A 816 -1.58 8.98 2.40
C ALA A 816 -1.45 9.25 3.92
N SER A 817 -1.44 8.18 4.72
CA SER A 817 -1.29 8.25 6.18
C SER A 817 0.07 8.77 6.65
N ALA A 818 1.12 8.59 5.86
CA ALA A 818 2.49 9.03 6.18
C ALA A 818 2.83 10.42 5.58
N CYS A 819 2.11 10.86 4.55
CA CYS A 819 2.43 12.07 3.78
C CYS A 819 2.12 13.39 4.54
N GLY A 820 1.24 13.38 5.54
CA GLY A 820 0.89 14.54 6.37
C GLY A 820 0.10 15.65 5.66
N VAL A 821 0.03 15.64 4.32
CA VAL A 821 -0.68 16.64 3.49
C VAL A 821 -1.59 15.99 2.44
N ALA A 822 -1.81 14.67 2.51
CA ALA A 822 -2.65 13.95 1.56
C ALA A 822 -4.10 14.47 1.55
N PHE A 823 -4.58 15.02 2.67
CA PHE A 823 -5.91 15.61 2.78
C PHE A 823 -6.15 16.79 1.82
N LEU A 824 -5.09 17.52 1.42
CA LEU A 824 -5.19 18.58 0.42
C LEU A 824 -5.61 18.05 -0.96
N GLY A 825 -5.40 16.76 -1.22
CA GLY A 825 -5.84 16.06 -2.43
C GLY A 825 -7.04 15.12 -2.21
N GLY A 826 -7.72 15.21 -1.06
CA GLY A 826 -8.83 14.32 -0.70
C GLY A 826 -8.44 12.98 -0.06
N GLY A 827 -7.19 12.84 0.39
CA GLY A 827 -6.79 11.77 1.32
C GLY A 827 -7.51 11.88 2.66
N ARG A 828 -7.79 10.75 3.31
CA ARG A 828 -8.34 10.73 4.68
C ARG A 828 -7.23 10.73 5.71
#